data_AF-A0A916VQP3-F1
#
_entry.id   AF-A0A916VQP3-F1
#
_cell.length_a   1.000
_cell.length_b   1.000
_cell.length_c   1.000
_cell.angle_alpha   90.00
_cell.angle_beta   90.00
_cell.angle_gamma   90.00
#
_symmetry.space_group_name_H-M   'P 1'
#
loop_
_entity.id
_entity.type
_entity.pdbx_description
1 polymer ?
#
loop_
_entity_poly.entity_id
_entity_poly.type
_entity_poly.pdbx_seq_one_letter_code
_entity_poly.pdbx_strand_id
1 'polypeptide(L)'
;MDTAKINTESVKLLSVITGNKLSKKDINPPVLFLANLVIILIGVIYADGKVAEEERARLKITLHKFIPPKGNILELTKLMIQGVSKQHLYKKIEAILTLTSPLSLPEKLLLICFGYEMSAADGNIDAREKKYLEIISRKLGIKTKHLQVLEAGFTHQENLAHKAMDEVAYLLNPARFHQLDNIFVKAASEMLNSLLPNYYQNQNKKNQLQQTVVYQKLKEFQQHKQKLQNICSEIYQIVTVSTERDLLPNTLISEVGKVSEKIQSQKFRVAVVGEFSQGKSTLLNALLGEEIQPVREIPCSGTVTVLKYGEQKRVICRYKNGNEIEISLAEYQEKSTISESAALGDMSQELARSDLESIFFEHPDLELCKSGVEIVDSPGLNEHPDRKIITQKLIKDTDAVIFLTNASRSLTQGERELLQTLKLQLNGNQIDLPTDNLFVLVNFLDLVRSEKERQQIRKSLENFVFGEKPIIADESRLHFISAQAALDATLEDKENEYLTYFYHFTKSIENFLTVERGVVAIQQFVTKINNLISEGIKGLEQAEKILDGQVYLSEEAKQKILEKIGKASEGDVKILSTTEKLKDKSIKKTAEAWDKWAEELSDRLSEKINEWDSEHSPLWDREKVIKDYAEGFTSSLSVELENWGNTEVKKIVVNNLQILSKEVCQSLEVVRMNLQEVDEQVNSNLNEQFNLAIANIRADELDINSVIKLEGYDDNGGGLWEVLQLGGLTADALFMFTGLGILPIIAGGAVALISSFFGIGGDEEKADTKIKQQVYHVGFQKFQESSEEILDKVCDNIAEVFYTQFKSVSTAIEQAILLYENLLEQQDKAHKETQSQLKVEKAFISAKQQQLTQIQKQLEITLTQIS
;
A
#
# COMPACT_ATOMS: atom_id res chain seq x y z
N MET A 1 -35.50 11.96 -10.99
CA MET A 1 -36.95 12.12 -10.79
C MET A 1 -37.14 13.31 -9.88
N ASP A 2 -38.05 14.23 -10.20
CA ASP A 2 -38.27 15.43 -9.41
C ASP A 2 -39.56 15.28 -8.58
N THR A 3 -39.43 14.83 -7.34
CA THR A 3 -40.58 14.60 -6.43
C THR A 3 -41.33 15.89 -6.06
N ALA A 4 -40.71 17.07 -6.26
CA ALA A 4 -41.39 18.34 -6.06
C ALA A 4 -42.55 18.52 -7.06
N LYS A 5 -42.41 17.98 -8.28
CA LYS A 5 -43.42 18.01 -9.36
C LYS A 5 -44.61 17.06 -9.15
N ILE A 6 -44.62 16.25 -8.09
CA ILE A 6 -45.78 15.44 -7.72
C ILE A 6 -46.92 16.39 -7.31
N ASN A 7 -47.92 16.51 -8.18
CA ASN A 7 -49.10 17.34 -7.99
C ASN A 7 -50.23 16.56 -7.29
N THR A 8 -51.23 17.28 -6.78
CA THR A 8 -52.39 16.69 -6.08
C THR A 8 -53.15 15.68 -6.94
N GLU A 9 -53.12 15.85 -8.27
CA GLU A 9 -53.76 14.96 -9.22
C GLU A 9 -53.03 13.60 -9.34
N SER A 10 -51.69 13.60 -9.32
CA SER A 10 -50.87 12.39 -9.28
C SER A 10 -51.12 11.59 -8.00
N VAL A 11 -51.24 12.27 -6.86
CA VAL A 11 -51.57 11.64 -5.56
C VAL A 11 -52.96 10.99 -5.60
N LYS A 12 -53.96 11.68 -6.18
CA LYS A 12 -55.31 11.14 -6.36
C LYS A 12 -55.30 9.91 -7.28
N LEU A 13 -54.62 9.98 -8.42
CA LEU A 13 -54.51 8.85 -9.35
C LEU A 13 -53.83 7.65 -8.70
N LEU A 14 -52.74 7.84 -7.95
CA LEU A 14 -52.08 6.74 -7.23
C LEU A 14 -52.94 6.17 -6.10
N SER A 15 -53.71 7.01 -5.39
CA SER A 15 -54.66 6.53 -4.38
C SER A 15 -55.74 5.65 -5.01
N VAL A 16 -56.20 6.06 -6.18
CA VAL A 16 -57.21 5.37 -6.98
C VAL A 16 -56.65 4.07 -7.58
N ILE A 17 -55.37 4.03 -7.97
CA ILE A 17 -54.66 2.83 -8.45
C ILE A 17 -54.47 1.81 -7.33
N THR A 18 -54.09 2.27 -6.14
CA THR A 18 -53.72 1.39 -5.03
C THR A 18 -54.91 1.01 -4.15
N GLY A 19 -56.06 1.67 -4.31
CA GLY A 19 -57.24 1.47 -3.45
C GLY A 19 -57.09 2.08 -2.04
N ASN A 20 -55.98 2.75 -1.76
CA ASN A 20 -55.63 3.32 -0.47
C ASN A 20 -55.56 4.85 -0.57
N LYS A 21 -55.94 5.55 0.50
CA LYS A 21 -55.83 7.01 0.54
C LYS A 21 -54.37 7.42 0.79
N LEU A 22 -53.64 7.80 -0.26
CA LEU A 22 -52.24 8.21 -0.18
C LEU A 22 -52.10 9.71 0.03
N SER A 23 -51.03 10.11 0.72
CA SER A 23 -50.56 11.49 0.84
C SER A 23 -49.31 11.70 -0.02
N LYS A 24 -48.88 12.96 -0.21
CA LYS A 24 -47.64 13.28 -0.94
C LYS A 24 -46.39 12.66 -0.29
N LYS A 25 -46.42 12.39 1.02
CA LYS A 25 -45.30 11.79 1.77
C LYS A 25 -45.15 10.28 1.51
N ASP A 26 -46.21 9.62 1.04
CA ASP A 26 -46.23 8.17 0.81
C ASP A 26 -45.69 7.80 -0.60
N ILE A 27 -45.35 8.79 -1.42
CA ILE A 27 -44.94 8.60 -2.82
C ILE A 27 -43.44 8.86 -2.92
N ASN A 28 -42.67 7.77 -2.89
CA ASN A 28 -41.22 7.79 -3.14
C ASN A 28 -40.91 7.42 -4.62
N PRO A 29 -39.66 7.62 -5.09
CA PRO A 29 -39.29 7.30 -6.46
C PRO A 29 -39.57 5.86 -6.92
N PRO A 30 -39.28 4.81 -6.11
CA PRO A 30 -39.68 3.44 -6.42
C PRO A 30 -41.18 3.27 -6.64
N VAL A 31 -42.03 3.79 -5.75
CA VAL A 31 -43.49 3.66 -5.83
C VAL A 31 -44.04 4.37 -7.07
N LEU A 32 -43.55 5.57 -7.38
CA LEU A 32 -44.00 6.32 -8.55
C LEU A 32 -43.55 5.66 -9.85
N PHE A 33 -42.29 5.23 -9.93
CA PHE A 33 -41.78 4.53 -11.11
C PHE A 33 -42.51 3.20 -11.33
N LEU A 34 -42.71 2.42 -10.27
CA LEU A 34 -43.40 1.14 -10.33
C LEU A 34 -44.85 1.29 -10.80
N ALA A 35 -45.57 2.30 -10.33
CA ALA A 35 -46.93 2.59 -10.80
C ALA A 35 -46.95 2.89 -12.31
N ASN A 36 -46.02 3.70 -12.80
CA ASN A 36 -45.90 4.02 -14.23
C ASN A 36 -45.48 2.78 -15.06
N LEU A 37 -44.56 1.97 -14.54
CA LEU A 37 -44.14 0.72 -15.16
C LEU A 37 -45.31 -0.26 -15.30
N VAL A 38 -46.09 -0.46 -14.23
CA VAL A 38 -47.29 -1.29 -14.25
C VAL A 38 -48.30 -0.81 -15.30
N ILE A 39 -48.51 0.52 -15.43
CA ILE A 39 -49.41 1.08 -16.44
C ILE A 39 -48.95 0.76 -17.85
N ILE A 40 -47.66 0.94 -18.14
CA ILE A 40 -47.10 0.71 -19.47
C ILE A 40 -47.14 -0.79 -19.81
N LEU A 41 -46.69 -1.67 -18.90
CA LEU A 41 -46.65 -3.10 -19.16
C LEU A 41 -48.06 -3.72 -19.27
N ILE A 42 -49.01 -3.32 -18.41
CA ILE A 42 -50.40 -3.77 -18.58
C ILE A 42 -50.98 -3.28 -19.91
N GLY A 43 -50.59 -2.08 -20.35
CA GLY A 43 -51.00 -1.57 -21.65
C GLY A 43 -50.51 -2.38 -22.83
N VAL A 44 -49.26 -2.86 -22.77
CA VAL A 44 -48.69 -3.80 -23.77
C VAL A 44 -49.53 -5.08 -23.79
N ILE A 45 -49.76 -5.71 -22.64
CA ILE A 45 -50.55 -6.95 -22.48
C ILE A 45 -51.97 -6.84 -23.06
N TYR A 46 -52.59 -5.66 -23.00
CA TYR A 46 -53.97 -5.47 -23.50
C TYR A 46 -54.02 -4.77 -24.87
N ALA A 47 -52.89 -4.48 -25.50
CA ALA A 47 -52.84 -3.76 -26.77
C ALA A 47 -53.39 -4.62 -27.92
N ASP A 48 -53.17 -5.92 -27.87
CA ASP A 48 -53.55 -6.88 -28.90
C ASP A 48 -54.91 -7.57 -28.58
N GLY A 49 -55.46 -7.35 -27.38
CA GLY A 49 -56.75 -7.88 -26.93
C GLY A 49 -56.75 -9.35 -26.53
N LYS A 50 -55.60 -10.02 -26.54
CA LYS A 50 -55.38 -11.36 -25.97
C LYS A 50 -54.39 -11.21 -24.82
N VAL A 51 -54.45 -12.10 -23.83
CA VAL A 51 -53.48 -12.07 -22.73
C VAL A 51 -52.73 -13.38 -22.75
N ALA A 52 -51.48 -13.38 -23.20
CA ALA A 52 -50.67 -14.58 -23.25
C ALA A 52 -50.17 -14.96 -21.84
N GLU A 53 -50.02 -16.26 -21.58
CA GLU A 53 -49.42 -16.76 -20.33
C GLU A 53 -47.97 -16.28 -20.16
N GLU A 54 -47.23 -16.19 -21.28
CA GLU A 54 -45.83 -15.74 -21.34
C GLU A 54 -45.68 -14.27 -20.96
N GLU A 55 -46.55 -13.39 -21.46
CA GLU A 55 -46.58 -11.97 -21.08
C GLU A 55 -46.94 -11.78 -19.61
N ARG A 56 -47.86 -12.59 -19.07
CA ARG A 56 -48.18 -12.59 -17.63
C ARG A 56 -46.99 -13.05 -16.78
N ALA A 57 -46.23 -14.02 -17.25
CA ALA A 57 -45.02 -14.48 -16.58
C ALA A 57 -43.92 -13.41 -16.62
N ARG A 58 -43.71 -12.77 -17.78
CA ARG A 58 -42.73 -11.71 -17.97
C ARG A 58 -43.07 -10.45 -17.17
N LEU A 59 -44.33 -10.06 -17.11
CA LEU A 59 -44.81 -8.97 -16.23
C LEU A 59 -44.38 -9.21 -14.79
N LYS A 60 -44.57 -10.43 -14.26
CA LYS A 60 -44.14 -10.76 -12.90
C LYS A 60 -42.63 -10.64 -12.78
N ILE A 61 -41.85 -11.24 -13.68
CA ILE A 61 -40.38 -11.20 -13.63
C ILE A 61 -39.87 -9.75 -13.63
N THR A 62 -40.35 -8.92 -14.56
CA THR A 62 -39.95 -7.52 -14.69
C THR A 62 -40.30 -6.69 -13.45
N LEU A 63 -41.49 -6.87 -12.88
CA LEU A 63 -41.89 -6.15 -11.67
C LEU A 63 -41.11 -6.60 -10.43
N HIS A 64 -40.77 -7.89 -10.31
CA HIS A 64 -39.97 -8.39 -9.18
C HIS A 64 -38.56 -7.79 -9.14
N LYS A 65 -38.01 -7.33 -10.28
CA LYS A 65 -36.74 -6.58 -10.30
C LYS A 65 -36.77 -5.31 -9.45
N PHE A 66 -37.96 -4.75 -9.21
CA PHE A 66 -38.17 -3.51 -8.46
C PHE A 66 -38.77 -3.72 -7.05
N ILE A 67 -38.91 -4.97 -6.61
CA ILE A 67 -39.49 -5.30 -5.30
C ILE A 67 -38.34 -5.71 -4.36
N PRO A 68 -38.06 -4.93 -3.29
CA PRO A 68 -37.03 -5.30 -2.32
C PRO A 68 -37.42 -6.57 -1.52
N PRO A 69 -36.45 -7.35 -1.01
CA PRO A 69 -36.69 -8.64 -0.34
C PRO A 69 -37.45 -8.56 1.00
N LYS A 70 -37.62 -7.36 1.58
CA LYS A 70 -38.46 -7.10 2.76
C LYS A 70 -39.28 -5.82 2.54
N GLY A 71 -40.60 -5.88 2.72
CA GLY A 71 -41.47 -4.68 2.77
C GLY A 71 -42.85 -4.82 2.11
N ASN A 72 -43.71 -3.81 2.32
CA ASN A 72 -45.10 -3.74 1.85
C ASN A 72 -45.24 -3.49 0.33
N ILE A 73 -44.13 -3.37 -0.42
CA ILE A 73 -44.12 -3.04 -1.85
C ILE A 73 -44.69 -4.20 -2.70
N LEU A 74 -44.51 -5.45 -2.30
CA LEU A 74 -45.09 -6.61 -3.00
C LEU A 74 -46.63 -6.57 -2.98
N GLU A 75 -47.22 -6.23 -1.84
CA GLU A 75 -48.67 -6.07 -1.69
C GLU A 75 -49.18 -4.85 -2.46
N LEU A 76 -48.44 -3.74 -2.41
CA LEU A 76 -48.73 -2.54 -3.18
C LEU A 76 -48.69 -2.79 -4.70
N THR A 77 -47.74 -3.59 -5.18
CA THR A 77 -47.63 -3.96 -6.61
C THR A 77 -48.85 -4.74 -7.08
N LYS A 78 -49.34 -5.68 -6.26
CA LYS A 78 -50.57 -6.44 -6.56
C LYS A 78 -51.77 -5.52 -6.66
N LEU A 79 -51.90 -4.56 -5.73
CA LEU A 79 -52.97 -3.55 -5.76
C LEU A 79 -52.87 -2.67 -7.00
N MET A 80 -51.66 -2.22 -7.37
CA MET A 80 -51.43 -1.42 -8.58
C MET A 80 -51.86 -2.17 -9.85
N ILE A 81 -51.49 -3.45 -9.99
CA ILE A 81 -51.88 -4.27 -11.15
C ILE A 81 -53.40 -4.36 -11.26
N GLN A 82 -54.09 -4.63 -10.14
CA GLN A 82 -55.54 -4.73 -10.09
C GLN A 82 -56.23 -3.39 -10.41
N GLY A 83 -55.78 -2.29 -9.79
CA GLY A 83 -56.38 -0.97 -9.97
C GLY A 83 -56.20 -0.42 -11.38
N VAL A 84 -55.00 -0.56 -11.95
CA VAL A 84 -54.70 -0.17 -13.34
C VAL A 84 -55.56 -0.95 -14.33
N SER A 85 -55.72 -2.26 -14.12
CA SER A 85 -56.55 -3.13 -14.98
C SER A 85 -58.03 -2.76 -14.89
N LYS A 86 -58.56 -2.61 -13.67
CA LYS A 86 -59.99 -2.33 -13.42
C LYS A 86 -60.44 -0.98 -13.98
N GLN A 87 -59.54 0.00 -14.02
CA GLN A 87 -59.86 1.36 -14.46
C GLN A 87 -59.41 1.69 -15.87
N HIS A 88 -58.80 0.70 -16.56
CA HIS A 88 -58.25 0.84 -17.90
C HIS A 88 -57.32 2.06 -18.04
N LEU A 89 -56.49 2.34 -17.03
CA LEU A 89 -55.64 3.55 -17.02
C LEU A 89 -54.62 3.57 -18.15
N TYR A 90 -54.20 2.39 -18.62
CA TYR A 90 -53.35 2.22 -19.79
C TYR A 90 -53.98 2.77 -21.09
N LYS A 91 -55.30 2.99 -21.14
CA LYS A 91 -56.01 3.64 -22.26
C LYS A 91 -56.17 5.16 -22.08
N LYS A 92 -55.86 5.71 -20.91
CA LYS A 92 -56.06 7.13 -20.57
C LYS A 92 -54.74 7.89 -20.65
N ILE A 93 -54.45 8.47 -21.81
CA ILE A 93 -53.19 9.19 -22.08
C ILE A 93 -52.95 10.33 -21.08
N GLU A 94 -54.00 11.09 -20.74
CA GLU A 94 -53.93 12.17 -19.73
C GLU A 94 -53.40 11.64 -18.38
N ALA A 95 -53.88 10.47 -17.92
CA ALA A 95 -53.45 9.88 -16.65
C ALA A 95 -51.97 9.43 -16.70
N ILE A 96 -51.52 8.90 -17.83
CA ILE A 96 -50.11 8.53 -18.06
C ILE A 96 -49.23 9.78 -18.03
N LEU A 97 -49.64 10.86 -18.69
CA LEU A 97 -48.89 12.12 -18.71
C LEU A 97 -48.80 12.74 -17.31
N THR A 98 -49.88 12.72 -16.54
CA THR A 98 -49.89 13.22 -15.16
C THR A 98 -48.90 12.44 -14.30
N LEU A 99 -48.93 11.10 -14.33
CA LEU A 99 -48.07 10.24 -13.50
C LEU A 99 -46.60 10.20 -13.95
N THR A 100 -46.32 10.42 -15.23
CA THR A 100 -44.95 10.48 -15.77
C THR A 100 -44.36 11.89 -15.75
N SER A 101 -45.14 12.93 -15.46
CA SER A 101 -44.66 14.32 -15.38
C SER A 101 -43.45 14.52 -14.45
N PRO A 102 -43.30 13.80 -13.30
CA PRO A 102 -42.15 13.95 -12.41
C PRO A 102 -40.89 13.21 -12.91
N LEU A 103 -40.99 12.35 -13.93
CA LEU A 103 -39.89 11.54 -14.41
C LEU A 103 -38.98 12.31 -15.37
N SER A 104 -37.67 12.08 -15.23
CA SER A 104 -36.66 12.58 -16.15
C SER A 104 -36.71 11.85 -17.50
N LEU A 105 -36.04 12.38 -18.53
CA LEU A 105 -35.96 11.72 -19.83
C LEU A 105 -35.29 10.32 -19.74
N PRO A 106 -34.17 10.13 -19.01
CA PRO A 106 -33.63 8.80 -18.70
C PRO A 106 -34.64 7.82 -18.10
N GLU A 107 -35.42 8.25 -17.11
CA GLU A 107 -36.41 7.41 -16.43
C GLU A 107 -37.58 7.04 -17.36
N LYS A 108 -38.06 8.00 -18.16
CA LYS A 108 -39.10 7.76 -19.19
C LYS A 108 -38.60 6.79 -20.25
N LEU A 109 -37.34 6.92 -20.67
CA LEU A 109 -36.73 6.00 -21.62
C LEU A 109 -36.62 4.59 -21.03
N LEU A 110 -36.14 4.47 -19.79
CA LEU A 110 -36.03 3.18 -19.10
C LEU A 110 -37.39 2.46 -18.97
N LEU A 111 -38.47 3.19 -18.66
CA LEU A 111 -39.83 2.63 -18.65
C LEU A 111 -40.24 2.01 -19.99
N ILE A 112 -39.92 2.70 -21.09
CA ILE A 112 -40.23 2.24 -22.43
C ILE A 112 -39.33 1.07 -22.83
N CYS A 113 -38.07 1.03 -22.40
CA CYS A 113 -37.20 -0.12 -22.62
C CYS A 113 -37.80 -1.40 -22.06
N PHE A 114 -38.34 -1.38 -20.84
CA PHE A 114 -39.05 -2.54 -20.27
C PHE A 114 -40.30 -2.94 -21.07
N GLY A 115 -41.00 -1.98 -21.67
CA GLY A 115 -42.13 -2.25 -22.56
C GLY A 115 -41.70 -2.98 -23.84
N TYR A 116 -40.62 -2.54 -24.47
CA TYR A 116 -40.06 -3.20 -25.65
C TYR A 116 -39.44 -4.57 -25.31
N GLU A 117 -38.72 -4.68 -24.18
CA GLU A 117 -38.16 -5.95 -23.70
C GLU A 117 -39.25 -7.00 -23.46
N MET A 118 -40.41 -6.58 -22.92
CA MET A 118 -41.54 -7.48 -22.68
C MET A 118 -42.26 -7.87 -23.97
N SER A 119 -42.46 -6.91 -24.88
CA SER A 119 -43.13 -7.15 -26.17
C SER A 119 -42.28 -8.03 -27.10
N ALA A 120 -40.94 -7.94 -27.01
CA ALA A 120 -40.01 -8.75 -27.78
C ALA A 120 -39.64 -10.10 -27.13
N ALA A 121 -40.38 -10.55 -26.10
CA ALA A 121 -40.00 -11.72 -25.31
C ALA A 121 -39.93 -13.03 -26.12
N ASP A 122 -40.67 -13.14 -27.22
CA ASP A 122 -40.65 -14.26 -28.16
C ASP A 122 -39.73 -14.02 -29.39
N GLY A 123 -38.97 -12.92 -29.37
CA GLY A 123 -38.08 -12.49 -30.45
C GLY A 123 -38.75 -11.62 -31.52
N ASN A 124 -40.06 -11.36 -31.45
CA ASN A 124 -40.78 -10.44 -32.35
C ASN A 124 -41.67 -9.48 -31.54
N ILE A 125 -42.08 -8.37 -32.14
CA ILE A 125 -42.96 -7.38 -31.48
C ILE A 125 -44.29 -7.33 -32.25
N ASP A 126 -45.41 -7.63 -31.59
CA ASP A 126 -46.74 -7.55 -32.23
C ASP A 126 -47.03 -6.10 -32.69
N ALA A 127 -47.63 -5.97 -33.88
CA ALA A 127 -47.87 -4.67 -34.49
C ALA A 127 -48.76 -3.74 -33.64
N ARG A 128 -49.66 -4.30 -32.82
CA ARG A 128 -50.57 -3.55 -31.93
C ARG A 128 -49.86 -3.11 -30.66
N GLU A 129 -49.00 -3.96 -30.09
CA GLU A 129 -48.12 -3.62 -28.97
C GLU A 129 -47.10 -2.54 -29.34
N LYS A 130 -46.46 -2.70 -30.50
CA LYS A 130 -45.56 -1.69 -31.09
C LYS A 130 -46.27 -0.35 -31.22
N LYS A 131 -47.47 -0.35 -31.83
CA LYS A 131 -48.26 0.87 -32.02
C LYS A 131 -48.63 1.52 -30.69
N TYR A 132 -48.95 0.73 -29.66
CA TYR A 132 -49.20 1.23 -28.32
C TYR A 132 -47.97 1.94 -27.71
N LEU A 133 -46.81 1.27 -27.73
CA LEU A 133 -45.55 1.82 -27.21
C LEU A 133 -45.15 3.10 -27.96
N GLU A 134 -45.23 3.13 -29.29
CA GLU A 134 -44.92 4.32 -30.08
C GLU A 134 -45.80 5.53 -29.74
N ILE A 135 -47.11 5.32 -29.55
CA ILE A 135 -48.05 6.39 -29.20
C ILE A 135 -47.66 6.99 -27.84
N ILE A 136 -47.35 6.14 -26.86
CA ILE A 136 -46.96 6.58 -25.53
C ILE A 136 -45.59 7.27 -25.56
N SER A 137 -44.59 6.66 -26.19
CA SER A 137 -43.24 7.21 -26.26
C SER A 137 -43.22 8.61 -26.88
N ARG A 138 -43.99 8.84 -27.95
CA ARG A 138 -44.12 10.19 -28.56
C ARG A 138 -44.74 11.19 -27.59
N LYS A 139 -45.74 10.78 -26.81
CA LYS A 139 -46.36 11.63 -25.78
C LYS A 139 -45.44 11.89 -24.59
N LEU A 140 -44.53 10.96 -24.28
CA LEU A 140 -43.50 11.12 -23.24
C LEU A 140 -42.28 11.94 -23.68
N GLY A 141 -42.20 12.35 -24.95
CA GLY A 141 -41.09 13.14 -25.49
C GLY A 141 -39.86 12.33 -25.89
N ILE A 142 -40.00 11.02 -26.06
CA ILE A 142 -38.91 10.15 -26.54
C ILE A 142 -38.83 10.28 -28.07
N LYS A 143 -37.61 10.51 -28.59
CA LYS A 143 -37.38 10.74 -30.01
C LYS A 143 -37.60 9.45 -30.81
N THR A 144 -38.17 9.54 -32.00
CA THR A 144 -38.41 8.38 -32.88
C THR A 144 -37.14 7.55 -33.14
N LYS A 145 -35.98 8.21 -33.27
CA LYS A 145 -34.68 7.55 -33.44
C LYS A 145 -34.26 6.68 -32.25
N HIS A 146 -34.70 7.01 -31.03
CA HIS A 146 -34.44 6.18 -29.85
C HIS A 146 -35.30 4.92 -29.90
N LEU A 147 -36.54 5.02 -30.38
CA LEU A 147 -37.44 3.86 -30.53
C LEU A 147 -36.93 2.86 -31.57
N GLN A 148 -36.32 3.35 -32.64
CA GLN A 148 -35.65 2.49 -33.64
C GLN A 148 -34.49 1.70 -33.03
N VAL A 149 -33.74 2.29 -32.09
CA VAL A 149 -32.69 1.59 -31.34
C VAL A 149 -33.28 0.53 -30.43
N LEU A 150 -34.37 0.84 -29.72
CA LEU A 150 -35.06 -0.14 -28.86
C LEU A 150 -35.59 -1.32 -29.68
N GLU A 151 -36.28 -1.05 -30.79
CA GLU A 151 -36.82 -2.08 -31.66
C GLU A 151 -35.74 -3.01 -32.18
N ALA A 152 -34.68 -2.47 -32.80
CA ALA A 152 -33.64 -3.31 -33.38
C ALA A 152 -32.80 -4.02 -32.31
N GLY A 153 -32.57 -3.40 -31.16
CA GLY A 153 -31.82 -4.00 -30.05
C GLY A 153 -32.52 -5.22 -29.45
N PHE A 154 -33.83 -5.14 -29.22
CA PHE A 154 -34.60 -6.26 -28.64
C PHE A 154 -35.06 -7.31 -29.67
N THR A 155 -35.08 -6.99 -30.96
CA THR A 155 -35.37 -7.96 -32.05
C THR A 155 -34.12 -8.46 -32.78
N HIS A 156 -32.93 -8.11 -32.28
CA HIS A 156 -31.62 -8.50 -32.84
C HIS A 156 -31.41 -8.16 -34.33
N GLN A 157 -31.87 -6.97 -34.76
CA GLN A 157 -31.65 -6.49 -36.14
C GLN A 157 -30.31 -5.73 -36.25
N GLU A 158 -29.45 -6.12 -37.19
CA GLU A 158 -28.04 -5.71 -37.23
C GLU A 158 -27.76 -4.28 -37.75
N ASN A 159 -28.75 -3.56 -38.30
CA ASN A 159 -28.54 -2.26 -38.95
C ASN A 159 -29.04 -1.08 -38.10
N LEU A 160 -28.17 -0.58 -37.20
CA LEU A 160 -28.47 0.59 -36.35
C LEU A 160 -27.53 1.77 -36.63
N ALA A 161 -28.08 2.99 -36.65
CA ALA A 161 -27.30 4.22 -36.77
C ALA A 161 -26.53 4.50 -35.46
N HIS A 162 -25.19 4.46 -35.51
CA HIS A 162 -24.28 4.65 -34.36
C HIS A 162 -24.63 5.84 -33.46
N LYS A 163 -24.92 7.02 -34.04
CA LYS A 163 -25.23 8.24 -33.28
C LYS A 163 -26.52 8.14 -32.45
N ALA A 164 -27.48 7.31 -32.87
CA ALA A 164 -28.69 7.08 -32.09
C ALA A 164 -28.44 6.09 -30.94
N MET A 165 -27.57 5.10 -31.15
CA MET A 165 -27.12 4.18 -30.10
C MET A 165 -26.35 4.93 -29.01
N ASP A 166 -25.48 5.87 -29.39
CA ASP A 166 -24.71 6.65 -28.41
C ASP A 166 -25.60 7.48 -27.48
N GLU A 167 -26.64 8.13 -28.05
CA GLU A 167 -27.59 8.89 -27.26
C GLU A 167 -28.42 8.01 -26.31
N VAL A 168 -28.81 6.81 -26.75
CA VAL A 168 -29.55 5.86 -25.91
C VAL A 168 -28.66 5.32 -24.79
N ALA A 169 -27.42 4.93 -25.09
CA ALA A 169 -26.46 4.47 -24.10
C ALA A 169 -26.14 5.56 -23.06
N TYR A 170 -25.98 6.81 -23.51
CA TYR A 170 -25.79 7.94 -22.62
C TYR A 170 -26.99 8.19 -21.69
N LEU A 171 -28.22 8.10 -22.22
CA LEU A 171 -29.44 8.30 -21.45
C LEU A 171 -29.70 7.16 -20.46
N LEU A 172 -29.31 5.93 -20.80
CA LEU A 172 -29.45 4.75 -19.95
C LEU A 172 -28.21 4.44 -19.09
N ASN A 173 -27.21 5.32 -19.07
CA ASN A 173 -26.00 5.12 -18.26
C ASN A 173 -26.37 4.92 -16.77
N PRO A 174 -25.94 3.83 -16.12
CA PRO A 174 -26.27 3.52 -14.73
C PRO A 174 -25.97 4.65 -13.76
N ALA A 175 -24.92 5.46 -14.02
CA ALA A 175 -24.54 6.58 -13.19
C ALA A 175 -25.66 7.63 -13.01
N ARG A 176 -26.55 7.76 -14.01
CA ARG A 176 -27.67 8.70 -14.01
C ARG A 176 -28.82 8.28 -13.09
N PHE A 177 -28.79 7.05 -12.56
CA PHE A 177 -29.85 6.48 -11.73
C PHE A 177 -29.45 6.38 -10.24
N HIS A 178 -28.20 6.69 -9.87
CA HIS A 178 -27.71 6.60 -8.48
C HIS A 178 -28.53 7.42 -7.47
N GLN A 179 -29.13 8.53 -7.91
CA GLN A 179 -29.92 9.41 -7.03
C GLN A 179 -31.34 8.89 -6.74
N LEU A 180 -31.79 7.82 -7.41
CA LEU A 180 -33.14 7.27 -7.23
C LEU A 180 -33.18 6.13 -6.22
N ASP A 181 -32.37 5.09 -6.47
CA ASP A 181 -32.14 3.89 -5.65
C ASP A 181 -31.17 2.97 -6.43
N ASN A 182 -30.38 2.14 -5.74
CA ASN A 182 -29.49 1.16 -6.39
C ASN A 182 -30.23 0.17 -7.29
N ILE A 183 -31.51 -0.11 -7.01
CA ILE A 183 -32.36 -0.93 -7.87
C ILE A 183 -32.44 -0.37 -9.30
N PHE A 184 -32.47 0.96 -9.46
CA PHE A 184 -32.51 1.60 -10.78
C PHE A 184 -31.17 1.54 -11.51
N VAL A 185 -30.07 1.62 -10.78
CA VAL A 185 -28.71 1.47 -11.33
C VAL A 185 -28.53 0.07 -11.91
N LYS A 186 -28.96 -0.95 -11.16
CA LYS A 186 -28.96 -2.35 -11.60
C LYS A 186 -29.87 -2.56 -12.81
N ALA A 187 -31.10 -2.04 -12.75
CA ALA A 187 -32.06 -2.13 -13.84
C ALA A 187 -31.55 -1.48 -15.15
N ALA A 188 -30.91 -0.30 -15.05
CA ALA A 188 -30.34 0.38 -16.20
C ALA A 188 -29.14 -0.37 -16.79
N SER A 189 -28.27 -0.93 -15.95
CA SER A 189 -27.12 -1.74 -16.37
C SER A 189 -27.55 -3.01 -17.10
N GLU A 190 -28.46 -3.78 -16.52
CA GLU A 190 -29.02 -4.99 -17.16
C GLU A 190 -29.69 -4.66 -18.50
N MET A 191 -30.46 -3.57 -18.53
CA MET A 191 -31.17 -3.13 -19.73
C MET A 191 -30.20 -2.74 -20.85
N LEU A 192 -29.12 -2.03 -20.50
CA LEU A 192 -28.12 -1.59 -21.45
C LEU A 192 -27.35 -2.76 -22.06
N ASN A 193 -27.01 -3.76 -21.23
CA ASN A 193 -26.38 -5.00 -21.69
C ASN A 193 -27.30 -5.82 -22.59
N SER A 194 -28.60 -5.87 -22.28
CA SER A 194 -29.59 -6.56 -23.11
C SER A 194 -29.84 -5.86 -24.45
N LEU A 195 -29.81 -4.53 -24.46
CA LEU A 195 -30.16 -3.73 -25.63
C LEU A 195 -28.98 -3.54 -26.59
N LEU A 196 -27.77 -3.34 -26.05
CA LEU A 196 -26.58 -2.96 -26.81
C LEU A 196 -25.35 -3.81 -26.41
N PRO A 197 -25.40 -5.14 -26.54
CA PRO A 197 -24.33 -6.03 -26.08
C PRO A 197 -22.96 -5.73 -26.71
N ASN A 198 -22.95 -5.23 -27.96
CA ASN A 198 -21.73 -4.94 -28.73
C ASN A 198 -21.28 -3.47 -28.69
N TYR A 199 -22.02 -2.58 -28.03
CA TYR A 199 -21.74 -1.14 -28.05
C TYR A 199 -20.51 -0.77 -27.21
N TYR A 200 -20.32 -1.44 -26.07
CA TYR A 200 -19.10 -1.31 -25.26
C TYR A 200 -17.90 -2.06 -25.87
N GLN A 201 -18.14 -3.13 -26.64
CA GLN A 201 -17.07 -3.86 -27.34
C GLN A 201 -16.49 -3.08 -28.53
N ASN A 202 -17.28 -2.22 -29.18
CA ASN A 202 -16.85 -1.51 -30.40
C ASN A 202 -16.42 -0.04 -30.20
N GLN A 203 -16.82 0.64 -29.12
CA GLN A 203 -16.24 1.97 -28.80
C GLN A 203 -14.81 1.87 -28.26
N ASN A 204 -14.47 0.75 -27.61
CA ASN A 204 -13.11 0.43 -27.18
C ASN A 204 -12.17 0.13 -28.37
N LYS A 205 -12.70 -0.48 -29.44
CA LYS A 205 -11.93 -0.83 -30.66
C LYS A 205 -11.37 0.35 -31.48
N LYS A 206 -11.88 1.58 -31.32
CA LYS A 206 -11.38 2.76 -32.07
C LYS A 206 -10.46 3.68 -31.27
N ASN A 207 -10.43 3.57 -29.94
CA ASN A 207 -9.56 4.38 -29.08
C ASN A 207 -8.44 3.56 -28.40
N GLN A 208 -8.36 2.24 -28.60
CA GLN A 208 -7.33 1.36 -28.02
C GLN A 208 -6.47 0.63 -29.07
N LEU A 209 -6.31 1.19 -30.26
CA LEU A 209 -5.23 0.73 -31.15
C LEU A 209 -3.91 1.33 -30.61
N GLN A 210 -3.18 0.49 -29.85
CA GLN A 210 -1.94 0.72 -29.09
C GLN A 210 -2.14 1.10 -27.61
N GLN A 211 -2.39 0.13 -26.73
CA GLN A 211 -2.13 0.31 -25.29
C GLN A 211 -1.18 -0.76 -24.77
N THR A 212 0.11 -0.53 -24.96
CA THR A 212 1.09 -0.86 -23.93
C THR A 212 0.62 -0.23 -22.61
N VAL A 213 0.68 -0.92 -21.48
CA VAL A 213 0.29 -0.34 -20.17
C VAL A 213 1.18 0.87 -19.88
N VAL A 214 0.72 2.08 -20.21
CA VAL A 214 1.48 3.32 -19.94
C VAL A 214 1.15 3.81 -18.54
N TYR A 215 2.17 3.83 -17.68
CA TYR A 215 2.11 4.41 -16.34
C TYR A 215 2.33 5.93 -16.39
N GLN A 216 1.33 6.64 -16.94
CA GLN A 216 1.39 8.08 -17.18
C GLN A 216 1.59 8.91 -15.89
N LYS A 217 0.94 8.55 -14.78
CA LYS A 217 1.08 9.28 -13.51
C LYS A 217 2.45 9.05 -12.89
N LEU A 218 3.02 7.84 -13.02
CA LEU A 218 4.39 7.61 -12.58
C LEU A 218 5.39 8.38 -13.45
N LYS A 219 5.15 8.50 -14.76
CA LYS A 219 5.95 9.38 -15.65
C LYS A 219 5.87 10.85 -15.23
N GLU A 220 4.68 11.34 -14.89
CA GLU A 220 4.48 12.69 -14.34
C GLU A 220 5.24 12.87 -13.01
N PHE A 221 5.16 11.88 -12.11
CA PHE A 221 5.93 11.88 -10.87
C PHE A 221 7.45 11.96 -11.12
N GLN A 222 7.98 11.19 -12.07
CA GLN A 222 9.39 11.29 -12.47
C GLN A 222 9.75 12.67 -13.03
N GLN A 223 8.84 13.33 -13.75
CA GLN A 223 9.05 14.70 -14.21
C GLN A 223 9.09 15.70 -13.04
N HIS A 224 8.24 15.54 -12.03
CA HIS A 224 8.29 16.36 -10.81
C HIS A 224 9.63 16.16 -10.09
N LYS A 225 10.08 14.92 -9.94
CA LYS A 225 11.39 14.59 -9.38
C LYS A 225 12.54 15.24 -10.16
N GLN A 226 12.51 15.17 -11.49
CA GLN A 226 13.51 15.84 -12.34
C GLN A 226 13.49 17.37 -12.18
N LYS A 227 12.32 17.99 -12.05
CA LYS A 227 12.21 19.43 -11.77
C LYS A 227 12.87 19.78 -10.42
N LEU A 228 12.63 18.98 -9.37
CA LEU A 228 13.28 19.18 -8.07
C LEU A 228 14.80 19.00 -8.15
N GLN A 229 15.30 18.04 -8.92
CA GLN A 229 16.73 17.87 -9.15
C GLN A 229 17.34 19.07 -9.87
N ASN A 230 16.66 19.62 -10.88
CA ASN A 230 17.13 20.83 -11.56
C ASN A 230 17.18 22.02 -10.58
N ILE A 231 16.17 22.17 -9.72
CA ILE A 231 16.16 23.17 -8.65
C ILE A 231 17.35 22.96 -7.69
N CYS A 232 17.61 21.72 -7.25
CA CYS A 232 18.77 21.41 -6.42
C CYS A 232 20.09 21.77 -7.13
N SER A 233 20.19 21.54 -8.44
CA SER A 233 21.38 21.92 -9.22
C SER A 233 21.57 23.44 -9.30
N GLU A 234 20.49 24.20 -9.48
CA GLU A 234 20.54 25.67 -9.44
C GLU A 234 20.97 26.20 -8.06
N ILE A 235 20.41 25.64 -6.99
CA ILE A 235 20.78 25.97 -5.61
C ILE A 235 22.25 25.62 -5.38
N TYR A 236 22.69 24.42 -5.78
CA TYR A 236 24.07 23.98 -5.65
C TYR A 236 25.03 24.99 -6.30
N GLN A 237 24.77 25.43 -7.53
CA GLN A 237 25.60 26.44 -8.20
C GLN A 237 25.61 27.78 -7.45
N ILE A 238 24.47 28.24 -6.93
CA ILE A 238 24.40 29.49 -6.16
C ILE A 238 25.22 29.37 -4.88
N VAL A 239 25.05 28.27 -4.15
CA VAL A 239 25.76 28.01 -2.90
C VAL A 239 27.25 27.89 -3.16
N THR A 240 27.70 27.08 -4.12
CA THR A 240 29.13 26.92 -4.45
C THR A 240 29.81 28.24 -4.73
N VAL A 241 29.26 29.08 -5.63
CA VAL A 241 29.89 30.38 -5.96
C VAL A 241 29.87 31.36 -4.78
N SER A 242 28.87 31.24 -3.89
CA SER A 242 28.79 32.07 -2.68
C SER A 242 29.80 31.60 -1.61
N THR A 243 29.98 30.29 -1.48
CA THR A 243 30.95 29.68 -0.58
C THR A 243 32.40 29.91 -1.04
N GLU A 244 32.69 29.88 -2.35
CA GLU A 244 34.01 30.29 -2.91
C GLU A 244 34.37 31.74 -2.59
N ARG A 245 33.39 32.54 -2.17
CA ARG A 245 33.53 33.92 -1.70
C ARG A 245 33.40 34.04 -0.18
N ASP A 246 33.44 32.95 0.57
CA ASP A 246 33.30 32.95 2.04
C ASP A 246 31.97 33.56 2.54
N LEU A 247 30.94 33.67 1.68
CA LEU A 247 29.65 34.27 2.02
C LEU A 247 28.67 33.26 2.63
N LEU A 248 28.88 31.96 2.39
CA LEU A 248 28.07 30.87 2.89
C LEU A 248 28.96 29.73 3.38
N PRO A 249 28.51 28.93 4.36
CA PRO A 249 29.30 27.81 4.86
C PRO A 249 29.43 26.69 3.82
N ASN A 250 30.55 25.96 3.86
CA ASN A 250 30.79 24.80 2.98
C ASN A 250 29.81 23.65 3.21
N THR A 251 29.21 23.53 4.39
CA THR A 251 28.23 22.48 4.72
C THR A 251 26.98 22.57 3.87
N LEU A 252 26.56 23.77 3.47
CA LEU A 252 25.37 23.92 2.65
C LEU A 252 25.53 23.22 1.29
N ILE A 253 26.76 23.13 0.76
CA ILE A 253 27.06 22.37 -0.47
C ILE A 253 26.80 20.87 -0.25
N SER A 254 27.30 20.32 0.86
CA SER A 254 27.14 18.89 1.15
C SER A 254 25.68 18.54 1.47
N GLU A 255 24.95 19.40 2.16
CA GLU A 255 23.52 19.21 2.45
C GLU A 255 22.66 19.27 1.18
N VAL A 256 22.91 20.22 0.27
CA VAL A 256 22.26 20.24 -1.05
C VAL A 256 22.56 18.96 -1.84
N GLY A 257 23.81 18.49 -1.79
CA GLY A 257 24.24 17.23 -2.41
C GLY A 257 23.45 16.03 -1.86
N LYS A 258 23.38 15.88 -0.53
CA LYS A 258 22.63 14.81 0.15
C LYS A 258 21.15 14.83 -0.24
N VAL A 259 20.51 15.99 -0.26
CA VAL A 259 19.10 16.11 -0.66
C VAL A 259 18.92 15.73 -2.14
N SER A 260 19.82 16.17 -3.01
CA SER A 260 19.81 15.81 -4.44
C SER A 260 19.95 14.30 -4.64
N GLU A 261 20.88 13.65 -3.93
CA GLU A 261 21.08 12.20 -3.97
C GLU A 261 19.84 11.44 -3.45
N LYS A 262 19.21 11.91 -2.37
CA LYS A 262 17.96 11.33 -1.84
C LYS A 262 16.83 11.42 -2.86
N ILE A 263 16.67 12.58 -3.49
CA ILE A 263 15.69 12.76 -4.57
C ILE A 263 15.99 11.79 -5.72
N GLN A 264 17.25 11.67 -6.16
CA GLN A 264 17.66 10.79 -7.26
C GLN A 264 17.48 9.30 -6.97
N SER A 265 17.82 8.87 -5.76
CA SER A 265 17.75 7.46 -5.34
C SER A 265 16.35 7.02 -4.94
N GLN A 266 15.41 7.95 -4.70
CA GLN A 266 14.03 7.60 -4.36
C GLN A 266 13.39 6.73 -5.45
N LYS A 267 12.86 5.59 -5.02
CA LYS A 267 12.08 4.65 -5.82
C LYS A 267 10.94 4.14 -4.96
N PHE A 268 9.86 3.71 -5.59
CA PHE A 268 8.79 3.01 -4.89
C PHE A 268 9.11 1.53 -4.80
N ARG A 269 8.98 0.94 -3.63
CA ARG A 269 9.14 -0.49 -3.43
C ARG A 269 7.78 -1.15 -3.25
N VAL A 270 7.55 -2.22 -4.01
CA VAL A 270 6.30 -3.00 -3.96
C VAL A 270 6.65 -4.45 -3.67
N ALA A 271 6.26 -4.95 -2.50
CA ALA A 271 6.50 -6.34 -2.13
C ALA A 271 5.32 -7.23 -2.53
N VAL A 272 5.61 -8.38 -3.14
CA VAL A 272 4.62 -9.42 -3.44
C VAL A 272 4.74 -10.54 -2.42
N VAL A 273 3.64 -10.82 -1.74
CA VAL A 273 3.57 -11.73 -0.59
C VAL A 273 2.40 -12.70 -0.78
N GLY A 274 2.59 -13.96 -0.40
CA GLY A 274 1.51 -14.96 -0.45
C GLY A 274 2.03 -16.38 -0.26
N GLU A 275 1.12 -17.31 0.00
CA GLU A 275 1.46 -18.73 0.15
C GLU A 275 2.04 -19.32 -1.15
N PHE A 276 2.56 -20.54 -1.05
CA PHE A 276 3.07 -21.27 -2.20
C PHE A 276 1.96 -21.53 -3.23
N SER A 277 2.31 -21.52 -4.52
CA SER A 277 1.37 -21.79 -5.62
C SER A 277 0.13 -20.88 -5.68
N GLN A 278 0.19 -19.64 -5.16
CA GLN A 278 -0.86 -18.63 -5.39
C GLN A 278 -0.66 -17.81 -6.68
N GLY A 279 0.37 -18.14 -7.48
CA GLY A 279 0.65 -17.51 -8.76
C GLY A 279 1.49 -16.23 -8.69
N LYS A 280 2.39 -16.11 -7.69
CA LYS A 280 3.31 -14.96 -7.54
C LYS A 280 4.19 -14.75 -8.77
N SER A 281 4.90 -15.80 -9.20
CA SER A 281 5.75 -15.74 -10.41
C SER A 281 4.93 -15.40 -11.66
N THR A 282 3.72 -15.94 -11.79
CA THR A 282 2.79 -15.62 -12.89
C THR A 282 2.34 -14.16 -12.84
N LEU A 283 2.05 -13.63 -11.65
CA LEU A 283 1.74 -12.20 -11.46
C LEU A 283 2.90 -11.32 -11.86
N LEU A 284 4.13 -11.67 -11.48
CA LEU A 284 5.34 -10.95 -11.90
C LEU A 284 5.50 -10.97 -13.41
N ASN A 285 5.34 -12.12 -14.06
CA ASN A 285 5.37 -12.23 -15.52
C ASN A 285 4.27 -11.40 -16.18
N ALA A 286 3.05 -11.39 -15.64
CA ALA A 286 1.96 -10.54 -16.13
C ALA A 286 2.25 -9.04 -15.97
N LEU A 287 2.92 -8.64 -14.87
CA LEU A 287 3.41 -7.26 -14.67
C LEU A 287 4.55 -6.90 -15.62
N LEU A 288 5.39 -7.88 -15.97
CA LEU A 288 6.49 -7.74 -16.93
C LEU A 288 6.00 -7.68 -18.38
N GLY A 289 4.89 -8.36 -18.69
CA GLY A 289 4.44 -8.62 -20.06
C GLY A 289 5.28 -9.67 -20.79
N GLU A 290 6.16 -10.38 -20.08
CA GLU A 290 7.07 -11.40 -20.60
C GLU A 290 7.21 -12.56 -19.59
N GLU A 291 7.44 -13.78 -20.08
CA GLU A 291 7.74 -14.94 -19.24
C GLU A 291 9.22 -14.97 -18.86
N ILE A 292 9.54 -14.41 -17.70
CA ILE A 292 10.92 -14.26 -17.23
C ILE A 292 11.17 -15.02 -15.94
N GLN A 293 10.24 -14.90 -14.98
CA GLN A 293 10.29 -15.65 -13.72
C GLN A 293 9.89 -17.10 -13.99
N PRO A 294 10.67 -18.10 -13.53
CA PRO A 294 10.30 -19.50 -13.68
C PRO A 294 8.98 -19.77 -12.94
N VAL A 295 7.94 -20.17 -13.67
CA VAL A 295 6.64 -20.57 -13.11
C VAL A 295 6.76 -22.02 -12.67
N ARG A 296 6.81 -22.28 -11.34
CA ARG A 296 6.97 -23.66 -10.81
C ARG A 296 6.03 -23.96 -9.67
N GLU A 297 5.66 -25.24 -9.59
CA GLU A 297 4.99 -25.90 -8.47
C GLU A 297 6.00 -26.49 -7.45
N ILE A 298 7.30 -26.20 -7.59
CA ILE A 298 8.36 -26.62 -6.66
C ILE A 298 9.11 -25.39 -6.12
N PRO A 299 9.49 -25.33 -4.83
CA PRO A 299 10.04 -24.13 -4.19
C PRO A 299 11.27 -23.57 -4.91
N CYS A 300 11.21 -22.33 -5.37
CA CYS A 300 12.39 -21.58 -5.76
C CYS A 300 13.05 -21.00 -4.51
N SER A 301 14.38 -21.02 -4.47
CA SER A 301 15.29 -20.66 -3.38
C SER A 301 14.79 -19.56 -2.42
N GLY A 302 15.05 -19.73 -1.12
CA GLY A 302 14.70 -18.79 -0.03
C GLY A 302 15.44 -17.45 -0.05
N THR A 303 15.65 -16.86 -1.23
CA THR A 303 16.40 -15.64 -1.47
C THR A 303 15.47 -14.57 -2.04
N VAL A 304 15.58 -13.33 -1.55
CA VAL A 304 14.84 -12.19 -2.08
C VAL A 304 15.21 -11.96 -3.53
N THR A 305 14.21 -11.84 -4.40
CA THR A 305 14.42 -11.39 -5.78
C THR A 305 13.86 -10.00 -5.95
N VAL A 306 14.69 -9.05 -6.41
CA VAL A 306 14.30 -7.67 -6.67
C VAL A 306 14.30 -7.44 -8.17
N LEU A 307 13.13 -7.22 -8.75
CA LEU A 307 12.97 -6.80 -10.14
C LEU A 307 13.08 -5.28 -10.20
N LYS A 308 14.00 -4.78 -11.01
CA LYS A 308 14.24 -3.34 -11.19
C LYS A 308 14.59 -3.04 -12.64
N TYR A 309 14.49 -1.76 -13.00
CA TYR A 309 14.93 -1.30 -14.31
C TYR A 309 16.46 -1.41 -14.44
N GLY A 310 16.91 -1.83 -15.62
CA GLY A 310 18.31 -1.75 -16.04
C GLY A 310 18.42 -1.70 -17.56
N GLU A 311 19.51 -1.14 -18.08
CA GLU A 311 19.68 -0.94 -19.53
C GLU A 311 19.81 -2.25 -20.32
N GLN A 312 20.12 -3.35 -19.64
CA GLN A 312 20.32 -4.68 -20.21
C GLN A 312 19.64 -5.73 -19.34
N LYS A 313 19.22 -6.85 -19.96
CA LYS A 313 18.67 -8.01 -19.26
C LYS A 313 19.80 -8.71 -18.50
N ARG A 314 19.84 -8.60 -17.17
CA ARG A 314 20.93 -9.14 -16.33
C ARG A 314 20.39 -9.69 -15.01
N VAL A 315 21.08 -10.70 -14.49
CA VAL A 315 20.81 -11.27 -13.17
C VAL A 315 22.06 -11.11 -12.31
N ILE A 316 21.93 -10.40 -11.19
CA ILE A 316 23.04 -10.09 -10.29
C ILE A 316 22.77 -10.77 -8.95
N CYS A 317 23.66 -11.67 -8.56
CA CYS A 317 23.65 -12.34 -7.27
C CYS A 317 24.51 -11.56 -6.28
N ARG A 318 23.91 -11.01 -5.23
CA ARG A 318 24.62 -10.34 -4.13
C ARG A 318 24.75 -11.29 -2.95
N TYR A 319 25.98 -11.43 -2.45
CA TYR A 319 26.33 -12.26 -1.30
C TYR A 319 26.46 -11.42 -0.03
N LYS A 320 26.28 -12.04 1.14
CA LYS A 320 26.35 -11.43 2.49
C LYS A 320 27.70 -10.78 2.80
N ASN A 321 28.76 -11.19 2.11
CA ASN A 321 30.09 -10.57 2.18
C ASN A 321 30.23 -9.29 1.31
N GLY A 322 29.15 -8.87 0.66
CA GLY A 322 29.11 -7.70 -0.22
C GLY A 322 29.52 -7.97 -1.68
N ASN A 323 29.95 -9.19 -2.01
CA ASN A 323 30.34 -9.51 -3.38
C ASN A 323 29.11 -9.63 -4.30
N GLU A 324 29.24 -9.13 -5.54
CA GLU A 324 28.22 -9.25 -6.58
C GLU A 324 28.76 -10.05 -7.76
N ILE A 325 27.97 -11.01 -8.23
CA ILE A 325 28.31 -11.84 -9.39
C ILE A 325 27.16 -11.77 -10.39
N GLU A 326 27.46 -11.36 -11.62
CA GLU A 326 26.51 -11.45 -12.73
C GLU A 326 26.46 -12.89 -13.26
N ILE A 327 25.24 -13.42 -13.41
CA ILE A 327 24.99 -14.73 -13.99
C ILE A 327 24.10 -14.59 -15.23
N SER A 328 24.23 -15.53 -16.16
CA SER A 328 23.37 -15.52 -17.36
C SER A 328 21.92 -15.91 -17.01
N LEU A 329 20.97 -15.47 -17.84
CA LEU A 329 19.55 -15.89 -17.74
C LEU A 329 19.40 -17.42 -17.82
N ALA A 330 20.20 -18.07 -18.67
CA ALA A 330 20.23 -19.52 -18.80
C ALA A 330 20.71 -20.18 -17.51
N GLU A 331 21.78 -19.66 -16.88
CA GLU A 331 22.24 -20.15 -15.58
C GLU A 331 21.27 -19.83 -14.44
N TYR A 332 20.58 -18.69 -14.47
CA TYR A 332 19.53 -18.36 -13.51
C TYR A 332 18.36 -19.35 -13.61
N GLN A 333 17.93 -19.65 -14.84
CA GLN A 333 16.91 -20.65 -15.12
C GLN A 333 17.42 -22.05 -14.75
N GLU A 334 18.63 -22.45 -15.15
CA GLU A 334 19.22 -23.77 -14.89
C GLU A 334 19.51 -23.99 -13.39
N LYS A 335 20.05 -23.01 -12.67
CA LYS A 335 20.23 -23.06 -11.20
C LYS A 335 18.89 -23.13 -10.47
N SER A 336 17.81 -22.62 -11.06
CA SER A 336 16.47 -22.93 -10.59
C SER A 336 16.04 -24.37 -10.95
N THR A 337 16.44 -24.92 -12.11
CA THR A 337 16.10 -26.27 -12.65
C THR A 337 16.80 -27.46 -11.98
N ILE A 338 18.00 -27.29 -11.43
CA ILE A 338 18.81 -28.39 -10.85
C ILE A 338 18.13 -29.10 -9.65
N SER A 339 16.99 -28.61 -9.14
CA SER A 339 16.24 -29.28 -8.07
C SER A 339 15.50 -30.56 -8.47
N GLU A 340 15.34 -30.88 -9.76
CA GLU A 340 14.52 -32.02 -10.19
C GLU A 340 15.17 -33.38 -9.87
N SER A 341 16.51 -33.47 -9.86
CA SER A 341 17.24 -34.70 -9.45
C SER A 341 17.66 -34.72 -7.98
N ALA A 342 17.62 -33.58 -7.28
CA ALA A 342 18.01 -33.46 -5.87
C ALA A 342 16.85 -33.73 -4.89
N ALA A 343 15.60 -33.78 -5.38
CA ALA A 343 14.43 -34.14 -4.56
C ALA A 343 14.41 -35.63 -4.13
N LEU A 344 15.36 -36.46 -4.58
CA LEU A 344 15.46 -37.90 -4.28
C LEU A 344 16.87 -38.38 -3.88
N GLY A 345 17.85 -37.50 -3.64
CA GLY A 345 19.17 -37.96 -3.20
C GLY A 345 20.19 -36.88 -2.84
N ASP A 346 20.83 -37.10 -1.69
CA ASP A 346 22.11 -36.68 -1.06
C ASP A 346 22.98 -35.50 -1.56
N MET A 347 22.55 -34.67 -2.51
CA MET A 347 23.34 -33.55 -3.04
C MET A 347 22.63 -32.20 -2.86
N SER A 348 21.91 -32.04 -1.74
CA SER A 348 21.29 -30.78 -1.30
C SER A 348 22.23 -29.89 -0.45
N GLN A 349 23.54 -30.18 -0.42
CA GLN A 349 24.49 -29.49 0.48
C GLN A 349 25.22 -28.28 -0.13
N GLU A 350 25.16 -28.02 -1.44
CA GLU A 350 25.85 -26.86 -2.03
C GLU A 350 24.99 -25.59 -2.13
N LEU A 351 23.67 -25.71 -2.31
CA LEU A 351 22.75 -24.55 -2.32
C LEU A 351 22.19 -24.21 -0.93
N ALA A 352 22.19 -25.16 0.01
CA ALA A 352 21.94 -24.88 1.44
C ALA A 352 23.12 -24.18 2.13
N ARG A 353 24.25 -23.99 1.42
CA ARG A 353 25.45 -23.26 1.87
C ARG A 353 25.54 -21.82 1.36
N SER A 354 24.52 -21.27 0.69
CA SER A 354 24.72 -20.02 -0.02
C SER A 354 24.82 -18.82 0.94
N ASP A 355 25.99 -18.21 0.99
CA ASP A 355 26.20 -16.83 1.46
C ASP A 355 25.40 -15.80 0.62
N LEU A 356 24.38 -16.19 -0.13
CA LEU A 356 23.60 -15.35 -1.03
C LEU A 356 22.58 -14.54 -0.23
N GLU A 357 22.63 -13.23 -0.34
CA GLU A 357 21.75 -12.28 0.34
C GLU A 357 20.52 -11.95 -0.52
N SER A 358 20.74 -11.61 -1.79
CA SER A 358 19.67 -11.17 -2.70
C SER A 358 20.02 -11.40 -4.17
N ILE A 359 18.97 -11.48 -5.00
CA ILE A 359 19.08 -11.57 -6.46
C ILE A 359 18.44 -10.31 -7.04
N PHE A 360 19.17 -9.58 -7.87
CA PHE A 360 18.64 -8.46 -8.64
C PHE A 360 18.40 -8.90 -10.07
N PHE A 361 17.17 -8.70 -10.54
CA PHE A 361 16.78 -8.90 -11.91
C PHE A 361 16.63 -7.54 -12.59
N GLU A 362 17.55 -7.21 -13.48
CA GLU A 362 17.52 -5.96 -14.25
C GLU A 362 16.90 -6.20 -15.62
N HIS A 363 15.92 -5.37 -15.98
CA HIS A 363 15.22 -5.48 -17.27
C HIS A 363 14.94 -4.12 -17.92
N PRO A 364 15.25 -3.95 -19.22
CA PRO A 364 15.03 -2.70 -19.92
C PRO A 364 13.56 -2.45 -20.23
N ASP A 365 12.76 -3.47 -20.52
CA ASP A 365 11.37 -3.29 -21.01
C ASP A 365 10.30 -3.32 -19.91
N LEU A 366 10.72 -3.35 -18.64
CA LEU A 366 9.79 -3.38 -17.52
C LEU A 366 9.18 -1.99 -17.27
N GLU A 367 8.03 -1.72 -17.88
CA GLU A 367 7.41 -0.38 -17.95
C GLU A 367 7.08 0.20 -16.56
N LEU A 368 6.67 -0.64 -15.60
CA LEU A 368 6.44 -0.24 -14.21
C LEU A 368 7.76 0.21 -13.56
N CYS A 369 8.84 -0.56 -13.73
CA CYS A 369 10.14 -0.25 -13.12
C CYS A 369 10.90 0.87 -13.82
N LYS A 370 10.73 1.05 -15.15
CA LYS A 370 11.19 2.26 -15.87
C LYS A 370 10.69 3.54 -15.21
N SER A 371 9.51 3.46 -14.61
CA SER A 371 8.84 4.60 -13.99
C SER A 371 9.18 4.77 -12.50
N GLY A 372 10.27 4.12 -12.03
CA GLY A 372 10.83 4.29 -10.68
C GLY A 372 10.26 3.38 -9.62
N VAL A 373 9.80 2.18 -10.01
CA VAL A 373 9.29 1.14 -9.10
C VAL A 373 10.29 -0.02 -9.02
N GLU A 374 10.48 -0.61 -7.85
CA GLU A 374 11.17 -1.89 -7.64
C GLU A 374 10.14 -2.89 -7.12
N ILE A 375 10.05 -4.06 -7.76
CA ILE A 375 9.16 -5.12 -7.31
C ILE A 375 10.00 -6.14 -6.55
N VAL A 376 9.62 -6.41 -5.31
CA VAL A 376 10.30 -7.34 -4.45
C VAL A 376 9.47 -8.61 -4.36
N ASP A 377 9.99 -9.71 -4.88
CA ASP A 377 9.41 -11.04 -4.70
C ASP A 377 9.89 -11.63 -3.38
N SER A 378 8.95 -11.92 -2.48
CA SER A 378 9.26 -12.57 -1.21
C SER A 378 9.15 -14.10 -1.34
N PRO A 379 10.09 -14.86 -0.77
CA PRO A 379 9.98 -16.31 -0.69
C PRO A 379 8.66 -16.72 0.01
N GLY A 380 8.02 -17.80 -0.45
CA GLY A 380 6.74 -18.26 0.10
C GLY A 380 6.80 -18.48 1.63
N LEU A 381 5.83 -17.90 2.33
CA LEU A 381 5.82 -17.74 3.80
C LEU A 381 5.54 -19.01 4.63
N ASN A 382 5.14 -20.10 3.98
CA ASN A 382 4.58 -21.29 4.65
C ASN A 382 5.50 -22.52 4.71
N GLU A 383 6.75 -22.42 4.24
CA GLU A 383 7.59 -23.62 4.12
C GLU A 383 8.81 -23.63 5.04
N HIS A 384 9.27 -22.47 5.51
CA HIS A 384 10.42 -22.39 6.41
C HIS A 384 10.36 -21.10 7.26
N PRO A 385 10.52 -21.19 8.59
CA PRO A 385 10.50 -20.02 9.47
C PRO A 385 11.51 -18.92 9.08
N ASP A 386 12.69 -19.28 8.57
CA ASP A 386 13.71 -18.36 8.01
C ASP A 386 13.15 -17.36 6.97
N ARG A 387 12.08 -17.74 6.26
CA ARG A 387 11.49 -16.95 5.17
C ARG A 387 10.51 -15.88 5.67
N LYS A 388 9.93 -16.04 6.87
CA LYS A 388 9.08 -15.01 7.49
C LYS A 388 9.90 -13.78 7.85
N ILE A 389 11.15 -13.95 8.28
CA ILE A 389 12.06 -12.86 8.65
C ILE A 389 12.46 -12.00 7.46
N ILE A 390 12.83 -12.67 6.35
CA ILE A 390 13.18 -12.01 5.11
C ILE A 390 12.00 -11.15 4.67
N THR A 391 10.80 -11.70 4.73
CA THR A 391 9.58 -10.98 4.39
C THR A 391 9.31 -9.81 5.35
N GLN A 392 9.56 -9.96 6.66
CA GLN A 392 9.42 -8.88 7.65
C GLN A 392 10.38 -7.72 7.40
N LYS A 393 11.65 -8.00 7.12
CA LYS A 393 12.64 -6.96 6.77
C LYS A 393 12.24 -6.25 5.48
N LEU A 394 11.74 -7.00 4.49
CA LEU A 394 11.26 -6.44 3.23
C LEU A 394 10.05 -5.52 3.41
N ILE A 395 9.09 -5.87 4.28
CA ILE A 395 7.87 -5.08 4.51
C ILE A 395 8.18 -3.68 5.05
N LYS A 396 9.22 -3.53 5.89
CA LYS A 396 9.60 -2.22 6.46
C LYS A 396 10.07 -1.21 5.41
N ASP A 397 10.79 -1.69 4.39
CA ASP A 397 11.36 -0.84 3.34
C ASP A 397 10.46 -0.77 2.09
N THR A 398 9.17 -1.04 2.25
CA THR A 398 8.21 -1.18 1.15
C THR A 398 7.09 -0.14 1.23
N ASP A 399 6.79 0.51 0.11
CA ASP A 399 5.68 1.49 0.00
C ASP A 399 4.31 0.80 -0.12
N ALA A 400 4.24 -0.34 -0.81
CA ALA A 400 3.02 -1.13 -1.00
C ALA A 400 3.27 -2.65 -0.87
N VAL A 401 2.42 -3.35 -0.14
CA VAL A 401 2.42 -4.81 -0.06
C VAL A 401 1.24 -5.36 -0.87
N ILE A 402 1.54 -6.27 -1.79
CA ILE A 402 0.56 -7.06 -2.54
C ILE A 402 0.46 -8.42 -1.90
N PHE A 403 -0.65 -8.71 -1.24
CA PHE A 403 -1.00 -10.02 -0.75
C PHE A 403 -1.79 -10.82 -1.79
N LEU A 404 -1.28 -11.99 -2.18
CA LEU A 404 -1.87 -12.84 -3.21
C LEU A 404 -2.54 -14.08 -2.60
N THR A 405 -3.83 -14.25 -2.90
CA THR A 405 -4.64 -15.43 -2.52
C THR A 405 -5.36 -15.99 -3.74
N ASN A 406 -5.75 -17.26 -3.68
CA ASN A 406 -6.41 -17.96 -4.79
C ASN A 406 -7.94 -17.90 -4.67
N ALA A 407 -8.64 -17.54 -5.76
CA ALA A 407 -10.08 -17.40 -5.79
C ALA A 407 -10.85 -18.66 -5.37
N SER A 408 -10.38 -19.85 -5.75
CA SER A 408 -11.04 -21.13 -5.46
C SER A 408 -10.81 -21.62 -4.03
N ARG A 409 -9.75 -21.13 -3.36
CA ARG A 409 -9.37 -21.51 -1.99
C ARG A 409 -8.98 -20.28 -1.15
N SER A 410 -9.78 -19.22 -1.26
CA SER A 410 -9.41 -17.91 -0.72
C SER A 410 -9.40 -17.92 0.81
N LEU A 411 -8.39 -17.28 1.41
CA LEU A 411 -8.26 -17.09 2.85
C LEU A 411 -8.23 -18.42 3.61
N THR A 412 -7.25 -19.27 3.29
CA THR A 412 -6.88 -20.41 4.15
C THR A 412 -6.57 -19.92 5.58
N GLN A 413 -6.53 -20.81 6.57
CA GLN A 413 -6.20 -20.41 7.94
C GLN A 413 -4.83 -19.70 8.00
N GLY A 414 -3.82 -20.27 7.33
CA GLY A 414 -2.49 -19.66 7.21
C GLY A 414 -2.53 -18.28 6.56
N GLU A 415 -3.27 -18.10 5.46
CA GLU A 415 -3.44 -16.80 4.80
C GLU A 415 -4.11 -15.75 5.71
N ARG A 416 -5.07 -16.15 6.54
CA ARG A 416 -5.74 -15.24 7.48
C ARG A 416 -4.82 -14.80 8.60
N GLU A 417 -4.07 -15.73 9.18
CA GLU A 417 -3.08 -15.45 10.22
C GLU A 417 -2.02 -14.51 9.66
N LEU A 418 -1.51 -14.81 8.47
CA LEU A 418 -0.55 -13.98 7.77
C LEU A 418 -1.07 -12.57 7.48
N LEU A 419 -2.29 -12.42 6.97
CA LEU A 419 -2.89 -11.10 6.75
C LEU A 419 -3.03 -10.29 8.04
N GLN A 420 -3.33 -10.95 9.16
CA GLN A 420 -3.35 -10.28 10.47
C GLN A 420 -1.96 -9.84 10.91
N THR A 421 -0.94 -10.69 10.72
CA THR A 421 0.46 -10.31 10.97
C THR A 421 0.89 -9.12 10.12
N LEU A 422 0.59 -9.13 8.82
CA LEU A 422 0.89 -8.03 7.90
C LEU A 422 0.18 -6.73 8.32
N LYS A 423 -1.09 -6.83 8.71
CA LYS A 423 -1.86 -5.68 9.22
C LYS A 423 -1.18 -5.04 10.43
N LEU A 424 -0.81 -5.85 11.43
CA LEU A 424 -0.14 -5.36 12.64
C LEU A 424 1.18 -4.68 12.28
N GLN A 425 1.99 -5.32 11.44
CA GLN A 425 3.30 -4.80 11.06
C GLN A 425 3.22 -3.49 10.27
N LEU A 426 2.32 -3.41 9.30
CA LEU A 426 2.17 -2.22 8.45
C LEU A 426 1.54 -1.03 9.17
N ASN A 427 0.81 -1.26 10.27
CA ASN A 427 0.18 -0.21 11.07
C ASN A 427 0.93 0.12 12.37
N GLY A 428 2.18 -0.32 12.53
CA GLY A 428 2.95 -0.08 13.77
C GLY A 428 2.26 -0.67 15.00
N ASN A 429 1.76 -1.90 14.87
CA ASN A 429 1.01 -2.67 15.87
C ASN A 429 -0.35 -2.09 16.30
N GLN A 430 -0.90 -1.14 15.55
CA GLN A 430 -2.26 -0.63 15.82
C GLN A 430 -3.32 -1.58 15.26
N ILE A 431 -3.98 -2.31 16.16
CA ILE A 431 -4.94 -3.38 15.84
C ILE A 431 -6.23 -2.83 15.20
N ASP A 432 -6.65 -1.63 15.58
CA ASP A 432 -7.98 -1.08 15.27
C ASP A 432 -8.06 -0.29 13.95
N LEU A 433 -6.91 0.07 13.36
CA LEU A 433 -6.90 0.78 12.08
C LEU A 433 -6.76 -0.20 10.90
N PRO A 434 -7.40 0.08 9.76
CA PRO A 434 -7.10 -0.62 8.51
C PRO A 434 -5.72 -0.22 7.97
N THR A 435 -5.15 -1.02 7.09
CA THR A 435 -3.85 -0.76 6.48
C THR A 435 -4.00 -0.09 5.11
N ASP A 436 -3.36 1.08 4.95
CA ASP A 436 -3.41 1.85 3.69
C ASP A 436 -2.55 1.24 2.58
N ASN A 437 -1.47 0.54 2.95
CA ASN A 437 -0.43 0.06 2.04
C ASN A 437 -0.61 -1.40 1.59
N LEU A 438 -1.70 -2.04 2.00
CA LEU A 438 -1.93 -3.46 1.74
C LEU A 438 -2.98 -3.64 0.64
N PHE A 439 -2.58 -4.31 -0.44
CA PHE A 439 -3.44 -4.70 -1.57
C PHE A 439 -3.70 -6.19 -1.50
N VAL A 440 -4.96 -6.60 -1.54
CA VAL A 440 -5.35 -8.01 -1.59
C VAL A 440 -5.74 -8.36 -3.02
N LEU A 441 -4.99 -9.27 -3.63
CA LEU A 441 -5.21 -9.78 -4.98
C LEU A 441 -5.73 -11.21 -4.91
N VAL A 442 -6.90 -11.41 -5.52
CA VAL A 442 -7.59 -12.69 -5.60
C VAL A 442 -7.36 -13.24 -7.01
N ASN A 443 -6.38 -14.11 -7.14
CA ASN A 443 -5.89 -14.65 -8.41
C ASN A 443 -6.69 -15.89 -8.86
N PHE A 444 -6.46 -16.35 -10.10
CA PHE A 444 -7.13 -17.51 -10.71
C PHE A 444 -8.65 -17.38 -10.87
N LEU A 445 -9.16 -16.15 -11.05
CA LEU A 445 -10.59 -15.91 -11.24
C LEU A 445 -11.17 -16.64 -12.48
N ASP A 446 -10.32 -16.90 -13.48
CA ASP A 446 -10.65 -17.64 -14.70
C ASP A 446 -11.09 -19.08 -14.43
N LEU A 447 -10.62 -19.69 -13.34
CA LEU A 447 -10.99 -21.05 -12.96
C LEU A 447 -12.39 -21.11 -12.32
N VAL A 448 -12.90 -19.99 -11.82
CA VAL A 448 -14.25 -19.89 -11.24
C VAL A 448 -15.25 -19.66 -12.37
N ARG A 449 -15.91 -20.74 -12.81
CA ARG A 449 -16.81 -20.71 -13.98
C ARG A 449 -18.18 -20.09 -13.70
N SER A 450 -18.67 -20.19 -12.46
CA SER A 450 -20.01 -19.75 -12.10
C SER A 450 -20.00 -18.31 -11.61
N GLU A 451 -20.77 -17.43 -12.26
CA GLU A 451 -20.91 -16.03 -11.84
C GLU A 451 -21.48 -15.90 -10.41
N LYS A 452 -22.37 -16.83 -10.02
CA LYS A 452 -22.90 -16.89 -8.66
C LYS A 452 -21.80 -17.21 -7.64
N GLU A 453 -20.87 -18.08 -8.00
CA GLU A 453 -19.74 -18.46 -7.14
C GLU A 453 -18.73 -17.31 -7.04
N ARG A 454 -18.42 -16.62 -8.16
CA ARG A 454 -17.61 -15.40 -8.16
C ARG A 454 -18.17 -14.34 -7.20
N GLN A 455 -19.49 -14.12 -7.22
CA GLN A 455 -20.17 -13.19 -6.30
C GLN A 455 -20.14 -13.65 -4.84
N GLN A 456 -20.22 -14.95 -4.57
CA GLN A 456 -20.12 -15.49 -3.22
C GLN A 456 -18.71 -15.32 -2.64
N ILE A 457 -17.68 -15.64 -3.43
CA ILE A 457 -16.26 -15.45 -3.08
C ILE A 457 -16.01 -13.98 -2.79
N ARG A 458 -16.45 -13.09 -3.70
CA ARG A 458 -16.32 -11.63 -3.53
C ARG A 458 -16.92 -11.13 -2.22
N LYS A 459 -18.19 -11.49 -1.96
CA LYS A 459 -18.87 -11.08 -0.72
C LYS A 459 -18.20 -11.63 0.54
N SER A 460 -17.69 -12.86 0.49
CA SER A 460 -16.97 -13.48 1.61
C SER A 460 -15.67 -12.74 1.92
N LEU A 461 -14.91 -12.40 0.89
CA LEU A 461 -13.67 -11.63 1.01
C LEU A 461 -13.94 -10.20 1.49
N GLU A 462 -14.91 -9.51 0.89
CA GLU A 462 -15.33 -8.16 1.31
C GLU A 462 -15.73 -8.14 2.79
N ASN A 463 -16.52 -9.12 3.25
CA ASN A 463 -16.87 -9.22 4.67
C ASN A 463 -15.66 -9.47 5.59
N PHE A 464 -14.64 -10.19 5.11
CA PHE A 464 -13.44 -10.47 5.90
C PHE A 464 -12.52 -9.24 5.98
N VAL A 465 -12.30 -8.56 4.85
CA VAL A 465 -11.34 -7.43 4.80
C VAL A 465 -11.96 -6.08 5.16
N PHE A 466 -13.28 -5.91 5.05
CA PHE A 466 -14.03 -4.69 5.40
C PHE A 466 -15.04 -4.88 6.55
N GLY A 467 -14.96 -6.00 7.27
CA GLY A 467 -15.86 -6.32 8.38
C GLY A 467 -15.69 -5.42 9.61
N GLU A 468 -16.14 -5.89 10.78
CA GLU A 468 -16.05 -5.14 12.04
C GLU A 468 -14.62 -4.70 12.40
N LYS A 469 -13.61 -5.46 11.96
CA LYS A 469 -12.19 -5.13 12.06
C LYS A 469 -11.58 -5.07 10.67
N PRO A 470 -11.65 -3.92 9.97
CA PRO A 470 -11.16 -3.82 8.61
C PRO A 470 -9.65 -4.05 8.56
N ILE A 471 -9.20 -4.77 7.52
CA ILE A 471 -7.80 -5.11 7.26
C ILE A 471 -7.18 -4.11 6.28
N ILE A 472 -7.93 -3.73 5.24
CA ILE A 472 -7.48 -2.81 4.20
C ILE A 472 -8.34 -1.54 4.22
N ALA A 473 -7.77 -0.44 3.76
CA ALA A 473 -8.38 0.90 3.89
C ALA A 473 -9.71 1.05 3.15
N ASP A 474 -9.77 0.62 1.89
CA ASP A 474 -10.93 0.82 1.02
C ASP A 474 -10.99 -0.17 -0.16
N GLU A 475 -12.09 -0.14 -0.91
CA GLU A 475 -12.37 -1.04 -2.04
C GLU A 475 -11.31 -1.00 -3.15
N SER A 476 -10.56 0.11 -3.30
CA SER A 476 -9.46 0.23 -4.27
C SER A 476 -8.28 -0.69 -3.97
N ARG A 477 -8.25 -1.32 -2.78
CA ARG A 477 -7.20 -2.25 -2.34
C ARG A 477 -7.55 -3.72 -2.58
N LEU A 478 -8.78 -4.04 -3.00
CA LEU A 478 -9.21 -5.42 -3.27
C LEU A 478 -9.42 -5.65 -4.77
N HIS A 479 -8.62 -6.55 -5.36
CA HIS A 479 -8.68 -6.83 -6.80
C HIS A 479 -8.90 -8.32 -7.07
N PHE A 480 -9.74 -8.62 -8.06
CA PHE A 480 -9.96 -9.98 -8.54
C PHE A 480 -9.38 -10.09 -9.94
N ILE A 481 -8.39 -10.95 -10.12
CA ILE A 481 -7.60 -11.04 -11.35
C ILE A 481 -7.43 -12.49 -11.81
N SER A 482 -7.01 -12.63 -13.06
CA SER A 482 -6.32 -13.84 -13.52
C SER A 482 -4.99 -13.39 -14.13
N ALA A 483 -3.90 -13.60 -13.40
CA ALA A 483 -2.57 -13.23 -13.88
C ALA A 483 -2.20 -13.99 -15.15
N GLN A 484 -2.50 -15.30 -15.22
CA GLN A 484 -2.22 -16.11 -16.41
C GLN A 484 -3.02 -15.63 -17.62
N ALA A 485 -4.34 -15.46 -17.49
CA ALA A 485 -5.16 -15.04 -18.62
C ALA A 485 -4.86 -13.61 -19.08
N ALA A 486 -4.35 -12.74 -18.20
CA ALA A 486 -3.86 -11.42 -18.55
C ALA A 486 -2.49 -11.48 -19.26
N LEU A 487 -1.58 -12.36 -18.81
CA LEU A 487 -0.30 -12.59 -19.48
C LEU A 487 -0.50 -13.17 -20.89
N ASP A 488 -1.31 -14.22 -21.03
CA ASP A 488 -1.62 -14.84 -22.33
C ASP A 488 -2.23 -13.81 -23.29
N ALA A 489 -3.17 -13.00 -22.80
CA ALA A 489 -3.77 -11.91 -23.56
C ALA A 489 -2.73 -10.87 -24.02
N THR A 490 -1.77 -10.54 -23.16
CA THR A 490 -0.68 -9.60 -23.48
C THR A 490 0.28 -10.17 -24.52
N LEU A 491 0.67 -11.45 -24.38
CA LEU A 491 1.57 -12.15 -25.30
C LEU A 491 0.94 -12.40 -26.67
N GLU A 492 -0.36 -12.69 -26.70
CA GLU A 492 -1.11 -12.95 -27.93
C GLU A 492 -1.67 -11.69 -28.60
N ASP A 493 -1.46 -10.50 -28.01
CA ASP A 493 -2.03 -9.21 -28.44
C ASP A 493 -3.56 -9.28 -28.61
N LYS A 494 -4.24 -9.88 -27.62
CA LYS A 494 -5.71 -10.06 -27.57
C LYS A 494 -6.27 -9.38 -26.33
N GLU A 495 -7.41 -8.72 -26.46
CA GLU A 495 -8.14 -8.21 -25.31
C GLU A 495 -9.11 -9.26 -24.75
N ASN A 496 -9.13 -9.41 -23.42
CA ASN A 496 -10.13 -10.18 -22.69
C ASN A 496 -10.53 -9.45 -21.39
N GLU A 497 -11.56 -9.96 -20.70
CA GLU A 497 -12.03 -9.36 -19.44
C GLU A 497 -10.94 -9.36 -18.35
N TYR A 498 -10.09 -10.40 -18.32
CA TYR A 498 -9.04 -10.55 -17.31
C TYR A 498 -7.91 -9.53 -17.46
N LEU A 499 -7.53 -9.18 -18.69
CA LEU A 499 -6.59 -8.11 -18.98
C LEU A 499 -7.15 -6.76 -18.52
N THR A 500 -8.46 -6.54 -18.65
CA THR A 500 -9.12 -5.33 -18.14
C THR A 500 -9.09 -5.29 -16.61
N TYR A 501 -9.39 -6.40 -15.92
CA TYR A 501 -9.27 -6.48 -14.46
C TYR A 501 -7.83 -6.27 -13.98
N PHE A 502 -6.85 -6.80 -14.71
CA PHE A 502 -5.44 -6.59 -14.45
C PHE A 502 -5.02 -5.12 -14.63
N TYR A 503 -5.54 -4.45 -15.66
CA TYR A 503 -5.34 -3.02 -15.87
C TYR A 503 -5.92 -2.17 -14.73
N HIS A 504 -7.12 -2.50 -14.23
CA HIS A 504 -7.69 -1.82 -13.07
C HIS A 504 -6.82 -1.96 -11.81
N PHE A 505 -6.30 -3.16 -11.57
CA PHE A 505 -5.34 -3.42 -10.51
C PHE A 505 -4.08 -2.55 -10.64
N THR A 506 -3.41 -2.60 -11.80
CA THR A 506 -2.17 -1.83 -12.03
C THR A 506 -2.38 -0.32 -11.93
N LYS A 507 -3.54 0.18 -12.38
CA LYS A 507 -3.93 1.59 -12.20
C LYS A 507 -4.19 1.96 -10.75
N SER A 508 -4.74 1.04 -9.95
CA SER A 508 -4.94 1.27 -8.52
C SER A 508 -3.59 1.42 -7.79
N ILE A 509 -2.64 0.52 -8.08
CA ILE A 509 -1.27 0.65 -7.55
C ILE A 509 -0.60 1.93 -8.02
N GLU A 510 -0.68 2.26 -9.31
CA GLU A 510 -0.10 3.49 -9.84
C GLU A 510 -0.64 4.73 -9.11
N ASN A 511 -1.96 4.77 -8.89
CA ASN A 511 -2.60 5.85 -8.17
C ASN A 511 -2.12 5.94 -6.72
N PHE A 512 -2.04 4.82 -6.02
CA PHE A 512 -1.55 4.78 -4.64
C PHE A 512 -0.11 5.28 -4.53
N LEU A 513 0.79 4.75 -5.37
CA LEU A 513 2.20 5.13 -5.36
C LEU A 513 2.39 6.61 -5.67
N THR A 514 1.58 7.20 -6.56
CA THR A 514 1.76 8.58 -7.01
C THR A 514 1.01 9.60 -6.16
N VAL A 515 -0.26 9.34 -5.85
CA VAL A 515 -1.18 10.29 -5.20
C VAL A 515 -1.08 10.22 -3.68
N GLU A 516 -0.82 9.03 -3.12
CA GLU A 516 -0.72 8.88 -1.67
C GLU A 516 0.74 8.91 -1.23
N ARG A 517 1.57 8.00 -1.74
CA ARG A 517 2.99 7.90 -1.34
C ARG A 517 3.86 8.98 -1.98
N GLY A 518 3.65 9.25 -3.27
CA GLY A 518 4.43 10.21 -4.03
C GLY A 518 4.25 11.66 -3.58
N VAL A 519 3.02 12.05 -3.24
CA VAL A 519 2.73 13.39 -2.69
C VAL A 519 3.48 13.60 -1.38
N VAL A 520 3.48 12.62 -0.48
CA VAL A 520 4.22 12.68 0.79
C VAL A 520 5.73 12.79 0.54
N ALA A 521 6.28 11.96 -0.35
CA ALA A 521 7.70 12.01 -0.71
C ALA A 521 8.11 13.38 -1.28
N ILE A 522 7.32 13.94 -2.20
CA ILE A 522 7.62 15.27 -2.78
C ILE A 522 7.47 16.37 -1.73
N GLN A 523 6.45 16.34 -0.88
CA GLN A 523 6.30 17.32 0.20
C GLN A 523 7.51 17.33 1.14
N GLN A 524 8.06 16.16 1.48
CA GLN A 524 9.28 16.06 2.26
C GLN A 524 10.48 16.69 1.54
N PHE A 525 10.67 16.38 0.24
CA PHE A 525 11.75 16.98 -0.54
C PHE A 525 11.60 18.50 -0.68
N VAL A 526 10.40 18.99 -0.98
CA VAL A 526 10.10 20.43 -1.07
C VAL A 526 10.39 21.13 0.24
N THR A 527 10.02 20.53 1.38
CA THR A 527 10.29 21.09 2.71
C THR A 527 11.80 21.21 2.96
N LYS A 528 12.56 20.16 2.64
CA LYS A 528 14.03 20.16 2.78
C LYS A 528 14.69 21.21 1.88
N ILE A 529 14.28 21.28 0.62
CA ILE A 529 14.79 22.29 -0.33
C ILE A 529 14.45 23.71 0.17
N ASN A 530 13.23 23.95 0.65
CA ASN A 530 12.83 25.24 1.21
C ASN A 530 13.69 25.64 2.41
N ASN A 531 14.02 24.70 3.30
CA ASN A 531 14.92 24.95 4.42
C ASN A 531 16.31 25.35 3.93
N LEU A 532 16.87 24.64 2.94
CA LEU A 532 18.18 24.96 2.34
C LEU A 532 18.20 26.33 1.66
N ILE A 533 17.13 26.69 0.93
CA ILE A 533 16.97 28.01 0.33
C ILE A 533 16.94 29.09 1.43
N SER A 534 16.15 28.85 2.48
CA SER A 534 16.02 29.79 3.60
C SER A 534 17.35 29.97 4.33
N GLU A 535 18.08 28.89 4.57
CA GLU A 535 19.41 28.91 5.17
C GLU A 535 20.39 29.72 4.31
N GLY A 536 20.42 29.50 2.99
CA GLY A 536 21.24 30.27 2.06
C GLY A 536 20.88 31.76 2.03
N ILE A 537 19.59 32.11 2.03
CA ILE A 537 19.15 33.52 2.10
C ILE A 537 19.61 34.16 3.41
N LYS A 538 19.44 33.47 4.54
CA LYS A 538 19.82 33.98 5.87
C LYS A 538 21.33 34.16 6.02
N GLY A 539 22.13 33.24 5.49
CA GLY A 539 23.58 33.37 5.44
C GLY A 539 24.04 34.56 4.58
N LEU A 540 23.39 34.77 3.43
CA LEU A 540 23.65 35.95 2.58
C LEU A 540 23.23 37.27 3.25
N GLU A 541 22.08 37.31 3.94
CA GLU A 541 21.66 38.46 4.75
C GLU A 541 22.68 38.78 5.86
N GLN A 542 23.24 37.75 6.50
CA GLN A 542 24.28 37.90 7.50
C GLN A 542 25.54 38.54 6.91
N ALA A 543 26.00 38.03 5.77
CA ALA A 543 27.15 38.58 5.06
C ALA A 543 26.92 40.06 4.66
N GLU A 544 25.72 40.40 4.17
CA GLU A 544 25.36 41.77 3.83
C GLU A 544 25.41 42.71 5.05
N LYS A 545 24.85 42.28 6.19
CA LYS A 545 24.92 43.05 7.44
C LYS A 545 26.35 43.33 7.89
N ILE A 546 27.27 42.38 7.71
CA ILE A 546 28.69 42.56 8.00
C ILE A 546 29.31 43.60 7.07
N LEU A 547 29.05 43.51 5.76
CA LEU A 547 29.57 44.48 4.78
C LEU A 547 28.96 45.88 4.94
N ASP A 548 27.76 45.99 5.51
CA ASP A 548 27.12 47.26 5.91
C ASP A 548 27.66 47.82 7.23
N GLY A 549 28.45 47.05 7.99
CA GLY A 549 28.91 47.39 9.33
C GLY A 549 27.81 47.35 10.39
N GLN A 550 26.66 46.73 10.09
CA GLN A 550 25.56 46.49 11.04
C GLN A 550 25.89 45.34 12.01
N VAL A 551 26.76 44.43 11.56
CA VAL A 551 27.41 43.41 12.38
C VAL A 551 28.88 43.78 12.46
N TYR A 552 29.41 43.90 13.67
CA TYR A 552 30.81 44.21 13.91
C TYR A 552 31.32 43.38 15.09
N LEU A 553 32.39 42.63 14.86
CA LEU A 553 33.03 41.85 15.92
C LEU A 553 34.20 42.66 16.50
N SER A 554 34.04 43.14 17.74
CA SER A 554 35.18 43.62 18.51
C SER A 554 36.13 42.46 18.85
N GLU A 555 37.39 42.75 19.22
CA GLU A 555 38.33 41.70 19.64
C GLU A 555 37.80 40.90 20.84
N GLU A 556 37.07 41.55 21.76
CA GLU A 556 36.39 40.87 22.85
C GLU A 556 35.26 39.94 22.35
N ALA A 557 34.51 40.35 21.34
CA ALA A 557 33.45 39.52 20.74
C ALA A 557 34.05 38.31 20.00
N LYS A 558 35.14 38.49 19.26
CA LYS A 558 35.87 37.37 18.61
C LYS A 558 36.36 36.35 19.65
N GLN A 559 36.95 36.83 20.74
CA GLN A 559 37.42 35.95 21.83
C GLN A 559 36.26 35.18 22.48
N LYS A 560 35.11 35.83 22.70
CA LYS A 560 33.90 35.15 23.21
C LYS A 560 33.39 34.09 22.24
N ILE A 561 33.36 34.34 20.94
CA ILE A 561 32.94 33.36 19.93
C ILE A 561 33.85 32.11 19.98
N LEU A 562 35.18 32.30 20.06
CA LEU A 562 36.13 31.19 20.23
C LEU A 562 35.87 30.40 21.53
N GLU A 563 35.52 31.08 22.62
CA GLU A 563 35.10 30.41 23.87
C GLU A 563 33.81 29.60 23.67
N LYS A 564 32.83 30.10 22.91
CA LYS A 564 31.60 29.36 22.57
C LYS A 564 31.88 28.13 21.71
N ILE A 565 32.77 28.22 20.73
CA ILE A 565 33.24 27.06 19.94
C ILE A 565 33.87 26.01 20.85
N GLY A 566 34.74 26.43 21.78
CA GLY A 566 35.34 25.55 22.77
C GLY A 566 34.30 24.82 23.62
N LYS A 567 33.27 25.54 24.10
CA LYS A 567 32.16 24.95 24.88
C LYS A 567 31.30 23.98 24.07
N ALA A 568 31.03 24.30 22.81
CA ALA A 568 30.29 23.40 21.91
C ALA A 568 31.07 22.09 21.69
N SER A 569 32.38 22.20 21.43
CA SER A 569 33.28 21.06 21.26
C SER A 569 33.40 20.20 22.52
N GLU A 570 33.50 20.83 23.70
CA GLU A 570 33.47 20.14 24.99
C GLU A 570 32.16 19.38 25.20
N GLY A 571 31.04 19.99 24.80
CA GLY A 571 29.71 19.36 24.80
C GLY A 571 29.68 18.08 23.96
N ASP A 572 30.18 18.11 22.73
CA ASP A 572 30.20 16.94 21.85
C ASP A 572 31.01 15.77 22.45
N VAL A 573 32.21 16.07 22.97
CA VAL A 573 33.06 15.08 23.66
C VAL A 573 32.37 14.50 24.90
N LYS A 574 31.63 15.33 25.65
CA LYS A 574 30.87 14.89 26.82
C LYS A 574 29.72 13.96 26.41
N ILE A 575 29.01 14.25 25.32
CA ILE A 575 27.93 13.40 24.80
C ILE A 575 28.51 12.07 24.31
N LEU A 576 29.63 12.08 23.59
CA LEU A 576 30.31 10.85 23.16
C LEU A 576 30.70 9.98 24.37
N SER A 577 31.33 10.57 25.38
CA SER A 577 31.69 9.86 26.61
C SER A 577 30.48 9.28 27.34
N THR A 578 29.36 10.02 27.35
CA THR A 578 28.10 9.58 27.97
C THR A 578 27.46 8.45 27.16
N THR A 579 27.50 8.55 25.83
CA THR A 579 27.02 7.51 24.91
C THR A 579 27.77 6.21 25.13
N GLU A 580 29.10 6.23 25.11
CA GLU A 580 29.95 5.07 25.38
C GLU A 580 29.61 4.43 26.74
N LYS A 581 29.53 5.23 27.81
CA LYS A 581 29.17 4.74 29.15
C LYS A 581 27.78 4.10 29.21
N LEU A 582 26.79 4.70 28.56
CA LEU A 582 25.41 4.21 28.59
C LEU A 582 25.22 3.00 27.69
N LYS A 583 25.91 2.94 26.55
CA LYS A 583 26.02 1.77 25.68
C LYS A 583 26.59 0.59 26.45
N ASP A 584 27.79 0.74 27.03
CA ASP A 584 28.47 -0.33 27.77
C ASP A 584 27.64 -0.81 28.96
N LYS A 585 27.00 0.13 29.67
CA LYS A 585 26.06 -0.20 30.75
C LYS A 585 24.83 -0.97 30.26
N SER A 586 24.32 -0.66 29.07
CA SER A 586 23.16 -1.35 28.47
C SER A 586 23.53 -2.77 28.06
N ILE A 587 24.67 -2.93 27.37
CA ILE A 587 25.21 -4.23 26.95
C ILE A 587 25.46 -5.10 28.18
N LYS A 588 26.19 -4.60 29.18
CA LYS A 588 26.50 -5.35 30.41
C LYS A 588 25.23 -5.83 31.13
N LYS A 589 24.26 -4.94 31.34
CA LYS A 589 23.00 -5.30 32.01
C LYS A 589 22.16 -6.26 31.19
N THR A 590 22.23 -6.18 29.87
CA THR A 590 21.53 -7.09 28.96
C THR A 590 22.12 -8.49 29.05
N ALA A 591 23.46 -8.60 29.06
CA ALA A 591 24.14 -9.88 29.29
C ALA A 591 23.81 -10.48 30.67
N GLU A 592 23.84 -9.68 31.74
CA GLU A 592 23.43 -10.14 33.08
C GLU A 592 21.97 -10.63 33.12
N ALA A 593 21.06 -9.96 32.39
CA ALA A 593 19.67 -10.35 32.29
C ALA A 593 19.48 -11.60 31.40
N TRP A 594 20.30 -11.78 30.37
CA TRP A 594 20.32 -12.96 29.51
C TRP A 594 20.71 -14.20 30.30
N ASP A 595 21.82 -14.13 31.04
CA ASP A 595 22.31 -15.27 31.84
C ASP A 595 21.23 -15.78 32.79
N LYS A 596 20.59 -14.86 33.53
CA LYS A 596 19.50 -15.19 34.45
C LYS A 596 18.28 -15.77 33.74
N TRP A 597 17.90 -15.20 32.59
CA TRP A 597 16.76 -15.69 31.81
C TRP A 597 17.03 -17.09 31.23
N ALA A 598 18.25 -17.34 30.75
CA ALA A 598 18.68 -18.60 30.14
C ALA A 598 18.79 -19.73 31.17
N GLU A 599 19.19 -19.45 32.42
CA GLU A 599 19.21 -20.42 33.52
C GLU A 599 17.82 -21.02 33.78
N GLU A 600 16.79 -20.19 33.79
CA GLU A 600 15.40 -20.59 34.08
C GLU A 600 14.63 -21.06 32.83
N LEU A 601 15.22 -20.95 31.63
CA LEU A 601 14.56 -21.23 30.36
C LEU A 601 14.20 -22.72 30.21
N SER A 602 15.08 -23.61 30.66
CA SER A 602 14.83 -25.06 30.61
C SER A 602 13.52 -25.42 31.33
N ASP A 603 13.31 -24.87 32.52
CA ASP A 603 12.13 -25.19 33.32
C ASP A 603 10.85 -24.68 32.63
N ARG A 604 10.86 -23.42 32.15
CA ARG A 604 9.71 -22.83 31.44
C ARG A 604 9.36 -23.55 30.14
N LEU A 605 10.36 -23.96 29.37
CA LEU A 605 10.13 -24.72 28.13
C LEU A 605 9.65 -26.13 28.43
N SER A 606 10.12 -26.75 29.51
CA SER A 606 9.71 -28.11 29.89
C SER A 606 8.22 -28.21 30.23
N GLU A 607 7.63 -27.16 30.80
CA GLU A 607 6.19 -27.08 31.07
C GLU A 607 5.36 -26.99 29.78
N LYS A 608 5.89 -26.26 28.77
CA LYS A 608 5.24 -26.04 27.46
C LYS A 608 5.28 -27.25 26.52
N ILE A 609 6.11 -28.26 26.81
CA ILE A 609 6.19 -29.50 25.99
C ILE A 609 4.82 -30.16 25.82
N ASN A 610 3.97 -30.11 26.85
CA ASN A 610 2.65 -30.74 26.83
C ASN A 610 1.64 -30.00 25.95
N GLU A 611 1.91 -28.75 25.59
CA GLU A 611 1.07 -27.92 24.72
C GLU A 611 1.31 -28.20 23.23
N TRP A 612 2.42 -28.86 22.89
CA TRP A 612 2.72 -29.24 21.51
C TRP A 612 1.83 -30.41 21.10
N ASP A 613 1.12 -30.26 19.99
CA ASP A 613 0.22 -31.28 19.46
C ASP A 613 0.47 -31.52 17.97
N SER A 614 0.05 -32.68 17.47
CA SER A 614 0.27 -33.12 16.08
C SER A 614 -0.97 -33.87 15.58
N GLU A 615 -1.46 -33.49 14.40
CA GLU A 615 -2.55 -34.22 13.72
C GLU A 615 -2.07 -35.56 13.09
N HIS A 616 -0.76 -35.77 13.02
CA HIS A 616 -0.11 -36.93 12.43
C HIS A 616 0.11 -38.05 13.46
N SER A 617 0.01 -39.32 13.04
CA SER A 617 0.17 -40.45 13.96
C SER A 617 1.65 -40.64 14.35
N PRO A 618 1.98 -40.64 15.66
CA PRO A 618 3.33 -40.90 16.17
C PRO A 618 3.91 -42.27 15.78
N LEU A 619 3.06 -43.22 15.37
CA LEU A 619 3.48 -44.55 14.96
C LEU A 619 3.78 -44.64 13.46
N TRP A 620 2.99 -43.96 12.62
CA TRP A 620 3.00 -44.13 11.16
C TRP A 620 3.60 -42.94 10.40
N ASP A 621 3.53 -41.73 10.96
CA ASP A 621 3.96 -40.47 10.34
C ASP A 621 5.08 -39.77 11.14
N ARG A 622 6.01 -40.55 11.71
CA ARG A 622 7.04 -40.06 12.67
C ARG A 622 7.79 -38.82 12.22
N GLU A 623 8.22 -38.75 10.96
CA GLU A 623 8.96 -37.58 10.44
C GLU A 623 8.12 -36.30 10.47
N LYS A 624 6.81 -36.41 10.21
CA LYS A 624 5.88 -35.27 10.28
C LYS A 624 5.63 -34.87 11.73
N VAL A 625 5.41 -35.85 12.62
CA VAL A 625 5.24 -35.59 14.07
C VAL A 625 6.46 -34.92 14.69
N ILE A 626 7.68 -35.36 14.32
CA ILE A 626 8.93 -34.73 14.74
C ILE A 626 8.99 -33.27 14.24
N LYS A 627 8.58 -33.03 13.00
CA LYS A 627 8.54 -31.70 12.42
C LYS A 627 7.56 -30.80 13.18
N ASP A 628 6.34 -31.28 13.43
CA ASP A 628 5.29 -30.54 14.14
C ASP A 628 5.75 -30.15 15.56
N TYR A 629 6.37 -31.07 16.31
CA TYR A 629 6.91 -30.73 17.63
C TYR A 629 8.14 -29.84 17.57
N ALA A 630 8.98 -29.96 16.53
CA ALA A 630 10.10 -29.05 16.36
C ALA A 630 9.60 -27.63 16.07
N GLU A 631 8.51 -27.48 15.31
CA GLU A 631 7.81 -26.21 15.12
C GLU A 631 7.25 -25.71 16.46
N GLY A 632 6.61 -26.59 17.24
CA GLY A 632 6.16 -26.31 18.61
C GLY A 632 7.27 -25.77 19.53
N PHE A 633 8.43 -26.43 19.56
CA PHE A 633 9.61 -25.99 20.32
C PHE A 633 10.08 -24.60 19.90
N THR A 634 10.28 -24.38 18.59
CA THR A 634 10.75 -23.08 18.08
C THR A 634 9.77 -21.95 18.36
N SER A 635 8.48 -22.22 18.27
CA SER A 635 7.42 -21.28 18.64
C SER A 635 7.48 -20.93 20.13
N SER A 636 7.52 -21.93 21.01
CA SER A 636 7.62 -21.72 22.46
C SER A 636 8.87 -20.94 22.86
N LEU A 637 10.03 -21.29 22.30
CA LEU A 637 11.31 -20.62 22.57
C LEU A 637 11.29 -19.15 22.11
N SER A 638 10.62 -18.86 21.01
CA SER A 638 10.58 -17.49 20.49
C SER A 638 9.64 -16.59 21.25
N VAL A 639 8.51 -17.13 21.73
CA VAL A 639 7.67 -16.41 22.70
C VAL A 639 8.47 -16.06 23.96
N GLU A 640 9.32 -16.97 24.45
CA GLU A 640 10.20 -16.69 25.60
C GLU A 640 11.22 -15.58 25.33
N LEU A 641 11.87 -15.58 24.16
CA LEU A 641 12.81 -14.53 23.75
C LEU A 641 12.13 -13.18 23.54
N GLU A 642 10.97 -13.18 22.88
CA GLU A 642 10.18 -11.97 22.63
C GLU A 642 9.79 -11.32 23.95
N ASN A 643 9.27 -12.12 24.88
CA ASN A 643 8.92 -11.68 26.21
C ASN A 643 10.13 -11.09 26.93
N TRP A 644 11.26 -11.82 26.96
CA TRP A 644 12.49 -11.35 27.60
C TRP A 644 12.94 -10.00 27.08
N GLY A 645 13.03 -9.81 25.76
CA GLY A 645 13.49 -8.51 25.29
C GLY A 645 12.46 -7.41 25.42
N ASN A 646 11.16 -7.69 25.28
CA ASN A 646 10.11 -6.69 25.53
C ASN A 646 10.04 -6.24 27.00
N THR A 647 10.42 -7.08 27.96
CA THR A 647 10.38 -6.74 29.39
C THR A 647 11.73 -6.24 29.91
N GLU A 648 12.82 -6.97 29.66
CA GLU A 648 14.14 -6.71 30.25
C GLU A 648 14.95 -5.76 29.38
N VAL A 649 15.22 -6.13 28.12
CA VAL A 649 16.05 -5.32 27.21
C VAL A 649 15.41 -3.96 26.98
N LYS A 650 14.08 -3.92 26.84
CA LYS A 650 13.32 -2.66 26.63
C LYS A 650 13.59 -1.67 27.73
N LYS A 651 13.39 -2.16 28.95
CA LYS A 651 13.58 -1.37 30.14
C LYS A 651 15.03 -0.90 30.28
N ILE A 652 16.01 -1.75 29.97
CA ILE A 652 17.43 -1.37 30.07
C ILE A 652 17.79 -0.29 29.05
N VAL A 653 17.48 -0.52 27.77
CA VAL A 653 17.87 0.36 26.66
C VAL A 653 17.11 1.67 26.71
N VAL A 654 15.77 1.65 26.84
CA VAL A 654 14.94 2.87 26.85
C VAL A 654 15.34 3.80 28.00
N ASN A 655 15.55 3.28 29.20
CA ASN A 655 15.98 4.10 30.34
C ASN A 655 17.32 4.79 30.08
N ASN A 656 18.29 4.09 29.48
CA ASN A 656 19.59 4.67 29.19
C ASN A 656 19.51 5.65 27.99
N LEU A 657 18.71 5.37 26.96
CA LEU A 657 18.45 6.31 25.86
C LEU A 657 17.74 7.57 26.33
N GLN A 658 16.84 7.50 27.31
CA GLN A 658 16.21 8.68 27.92
C GLN A 658 17.25 9.56 28.64
N ILE A 659 18.20 8.95 29.36
CA ILE A 659 19.30 9.68 29.99
C ILE A 659 20.16 10.37 28.91
N LEU A 660 20.52 9.65 27.85
CA LEU A 660 21.29 10.21 26.73
C LEU A 660 20.53 11.36 26.07
N SER A 661 19.25 11.15 25.75
CA SER A 661 18.38 12.16 25.13
C SER A 661 18.27 13.42 25.98
N LYS A 662 18.19 13.29 27.30
CA LYS A 662 18.17 14.46 28.20
C LYS A 662 19.47 15.24 28.12
N GLU A 663 20.62 14.56 28.13
CA GLU A 663 21.94 15.19 28.01
C GLU A 663 22.12 15.89 26.66
N VAL A 664 21.66 15.23 25.58
CA VAL A 664 21.63 15.76 24.22
C VAL A 664 20.79 17.04 24.14
N CYS A 665 19.55 16.99 24.62
CA CYS A 665 18.65 18.15 24.60
C CYS A 665 19.24 19.31 25.39
N GLN A 666 19.81 19.05 26.58
CA GLN A 666 20.47 20.08 27.38
C GLN A 666 21.66 20.69 26.64
N SER A 667 22.49 19.89 25.98
CA SER A 667 23.65 20.38 25.23
C SER A 667 23.23 21.21 24.02
N LEU A 668 22.23 20.77 23.25
CA LEU A 668 21.68 21.53 22.13
C LEU A 668 21.03 22.85 22.59
N GLU A 669 20.35 22.86 23.74
CA GLU A 669 19.79 24.08 24.32
C GLU A 669 20.90 25.07 24.74
N VAL A 670 21.99 24.60 25.32
CA VAL A 670 23.15 25.44 25.65
C VAL A 670 23.75 26.05 24.37
N VAL A 671 23.92 25.25 23.31
CA VAL A 671 24.38 25.74 22.01
C VAL A 671 23.43 26.81 21.46
N ARG A 672 22.13 26.55 21.49
CA ARG A 672 21.09 27.48 21.03
C ARG A 672 21.11 28.81 21.80
N MET A 673 21.21 28.75 23.13
CA MET A 673 21.33 29.93 23.99
C MET A 673 22.61 30.72 23.70
N ASN A 674 23.73 30.03 23.47
CA ASN A 674 24.99 30.68 23.11
C ASN A 674 24.93 31.37 21.74
N LEU A 675 24.27 30.77 20.76
CA LEU A 675 24.05 31.40 19.44
C LEU A 675 23.16 32.63 19.57
N GLN A 676 22.07 32.54 20.33
CA GLN A 676 21.19 33.67 20.60
C GLN A 676 21.91 34.82 21.33
N GLU A 677 22.77 34.52 22.31
CA GLU A 677 23.56 35.53 23.01
C GLU A 677 24.49 36.29 22.03
N VAL A 678 25.08 35.59 21.07
CA VAL A 678 25.90 36.20 20.02
C VAL A 678 25.03 37.07 19.10
N ASP A 679 23.87 36.57 18.67
CA ASP A 679 22.91 37.34 17.87
C ASP A 679 22.52 38.66 18.52
N GLU A 680 22.21 38.66 19.82
CA GLU A 680 21.88 39.87 20.57
C GLU A 680 23.07 40.83 20.74
N GLN A 681 24.30 40.31 20.84
CA GLN A 681 25.51 41.12 21.02
C GLN A 681 25.99 41.79 19.72
N VAL A 682 25.90 41.09 18.60
CA VAL A 682 26.49 41.55 17.32
C VAL A 682 25.46 41.73 16.21
N ASN A 683 24.16 41.62 16.50
CA ASN A 683 23.05 41.74 15.55
C ASN A 683 23.11 40.71 14.40
N SER A 684 23.65 39.52 14.69
CA SER A 684 23.67 38.39 13.76
C SER A 684 22.35 37.61 13.75
N ASN A 685 22.25 36.58 12.91
CA ASN A 685 21.11 35.66 12.81
C ASN A 685 21.53 34.17 12.88
N LEU A 686 22.60 33.86 13.62
CA LEU A 686 23.18 32.52 13.73
C LEU A 686 22.20 31.50 14.33
N ASN A 687 21.40 31.89 15.32
CA ASN A 687 20.42 30.99 15.93
C ASN A 687 19.32 30.60 14.92
N GLU A 688 18.88 31.53 14.08
CA GLU A 688 17.91 31.24 13.02
C GLU A 688 18.50 30.29 11.97
N GLN A 689 19.74 30.55 11.53
CA GLN A 689 20.47 29.66 10.61
C GLN A 689 20.65 28.26 11.20
N PHE A 690 21.03 28.16 12.47
CA PHE A 690 21.19 26.89 13.18
C PHE A 690 19.88 26.09 13.22
N ASN A 691 18.76 26.73 13.56
CA ASN A 691 17.47 26.06 13.60
C ASN A 691 17.04 25.51 12.23
N LEU A 692 17.37 26.20 11.14
CA LEU A 692 17.12 25.75 9.76
C LEU A 692 18.02 24.56 9.39
N ALA A 693 19.31 24.63 9.69
CA ALA A 693 20.27 23.56 9.40
C ALA A 693 19.90 22.25 10.12
N ILE A 694 19.56 22.33 11.41
CA ILE A 694 19.17 21.14 12.19
C ILE A 694 17.75 20.65 11.87
N ALA A 695 16.89 21.45 11.26
CA ALA A 695 15.55 21.01 10.86
C ALA A 695 15.63 19.89 9.82
N ASN A 696 16.61 19.95 8.92
CA ASN A 696 16.87 18.90 7.93
C ASN A 696 17.40 17.61 8.59
N ILE A 697 18.27 17.73 9.60
CA ILE A 697 18.77 16.60 10.40
C ILE A 697 17.61 15.93 11.19
N ARG A 698 16.74 16.74 11.80
CA ARG A 698 15.56 16.27 12.54
C ARG A 698 14.53 15.56 11.67
N ALA A 699 14.39 15.98 10.41
CA ALA A 699 13.48 15.36 9.45
C ALA A 699 14.02 14.04 8.86
N ASP A 700 15.32 13.76 8.98
CA ASP A 700 15.98 12.60 8.37
C ASP A 700 16.33 11.48 9.35
N GLU A 701 16.67 11.78 10.61
CA GLU A 701 17.26 10.76 11.51
C GLU A 701 16.83 10.85 12.99
N LEU A 702 16.23 11.95 13.43
CA LEU A 702 15.95 12.18 14.85
C LEU A 702 14.46 12.22 15.15
N ASP A 703 13.81 11.06 15.10
CA ASP A 703 12.59 10.85 15.87
C ASP A 703 12.93 10.57 17.35
N ILE A 704 13.71 11.47 17.96
CA ILE A 704 13.91 11.49 19.43
C ILE A 704 12.53 11.57 20.12
N ASN A 705 11.56 12.19 19.44
CA ASN A 705 10.18 12.25 19.89
C ASN A 705 9.41 10.92 19.77
N SER A 706 9.74 9.95 18.90
CA SER A 706 9.11 8.63 18.96
C SER A 706 9.65 7.79 20.10
N VAL A 707 10.93 7.91 20.43
CA VAL A 707 11.50 7.28 21.63
C VAL A 707 10.90 7.88 22.91
N ILE A 708 10.64 9.21 22.93
CA ILE A 708 10.03 9.90 24.08
C ILE A 708 8.49 9.75 24.14
N LYS A 709 7.79 9.61 23.01
CA LYS A 709 6.33 9.36 22.96
C LYS A 709 5.90 8.02 23.58
N LEU A 710 6.85 7.16 23.97
CA LEU A 710 6.62 5.93 24.72
C LEU A 710 6.01 6.17 26.12
N GLU A 711 6.04 7.38 26.67
CA GLU A 711 5.39 7.69 27.95
C GLU A 711 3.90 8.08 27.81
N GLY A 712 3.38 8.24 26.58
CA GLY A 712 2.00 8.70 26.35
C GLY A 712 1.00 7.62 25.96
N TYR A 713 1.42 6.37 25.83
CA TYR A 713 0.56 5.26 25.42
C TYR A 713 0.66 4.13 26.45
N ASP A 714 -0.11 4.29 27.53
CA ASP A 714 -0.51 3.13 28.31
C ASP A 714 -1.26 2.16 27.37
N ASP A 715 -0.79 0.92 27.36
CA ASP A 715 -1.52 -0.29 26.97
C ASP A 715 -1.65 -0.71 25.49
N ASN A 716 -0.77 -0.27 24.57
CA ASN A 716 -0.72 -0.89 23.23
C ASN A 716 0.69 -0.89 22.61
N GLY A 717 1.42 -2.00 22.79
CA GLY A 717 2.13 -2.70 21.70
C GLY A 717 3.26 -2.02 20.90
N GLY A 718 3.70 -0.80 21.20
CA GLY A 718 4.90 -0.21 20.59
C GLY A 718 6.16 -0.95 21.07
N GLY A 719 6.63 -1.93 20.31
CA GLY A 719 7.67 -2.87 20.70
C GLY A 719 9.07 -2.25 20.67
N LEU A 720 9.88 -2.54 21.68
CA LEU A 720 11.32 -2.18 21.72
C LEU A 720 12.06 -2.50 20.42
N TRP A 721 11.65 -3.59 19.78
CA TRP A 721 12.27 -4.13 18.59
C TRP A 721 12.13 -3.23 17.36
N GLU A 722 11.12 -2.36 17.33
CA GLU A 722 11.00 -1.33 16.30
C GLU A 722 12.06 -0.23 16.48
N VAL A 723 12.35 0.15 17.73
CA VAL A 723 13.38 1.13 18.12
C VAL A 723 14.80 0.56 17.96
N LEU A 724 14.98 -0.74 18.16
CA LEU A 724 16.27 -1.42 17.95
C LEU A 724 16.54 -1.82 16.49
N GLN A 725 15.67 -1.44 15.54
CA GLN A 725 15.64 -1.96 14.14
C GLN A 725 15.47 -3.50 14.03
N LEU A 726 15.27 -4.19 15.14
CA LEU A 726 15.12 -5.63 15.32
C LEU A 726 13.67 -6.15 15.15
N GLY A 727 12.77 -5.37 14.56
CA GLY A 727 11.33 -5.67 14.54
C GLY A 727 11.02 -7.12 14.14
N GLY A 728 10.47 -7.85 15.12
CA GLY A 728 9.99 -9.22 15.00
C GLY A 728 10.94 -10.25 15.64
N LEU A 729 10.81 -10.51 16.94
CA LEU A 729 11.30 -11.75 17.54
C LEU A 729 10.20 -12.83 17.53
N THR A 730 9.68 -13.20 16.37
CA THR A 730 8.83 -14.40 16.25
C THR A 730 9.69 -15.67 16.23
N ALA A 731 9.07 -16.87 16.21
CA ALA A 731 9.66 -18.20 15.90
C ALA A 731 10.87 -18.16 14.96
N ASP A 732 10.76 -17.23 14.02
CA ASP A 732 11.61 -16.98 12.90
C ASP A 732 12.90 -16.25 13.29
N ALA A 733 12.91 -15.30 14.23
CA ALA A 733 14.12 -14.52 14.53
C ALA A 733 15.27 -15.32 15.14
N LEU A 734 14.97 -16.39 15.89
CA LEU A 734 15.97 -17.37 16.31
C LEU A 734 16.77 -17.97 15.14
N PHE A 735 16.18 -18.03 13.93
CA PHE A 735 16.88 -18.43 12.72
C PHE A 735 17.85 -17.37 12.19
N MET A 736 17.61 -16.07 12.41
CA MET A 736 18.59 -15.01 12.08
C MET A 736 19.82 -15.06 13.01
N PHE A 737 19.60 -15.38 14.27
CA PHE A 737 20.66 -15.31 15.27
C PHE A 737 21.63 -16.49 15.23
N THR A 738 21.23 -17.64 14.71
CA THR A 738 22.02 -18.90 14.80
C THR A 738 22.67 -19.33 13.48
N GLY A 739 22.40 -18.63 12.37
CA GLY A 739 23.05 -18.86 11.07
C GLY A 739 22.72 -20.19 10.38
N LEU A 740 22.10 -21.16 11.06
CA LEU A 740 21.74 -22.49 10.57
C LEU A 740 20.46 -22.96 11.26
N GLY A 741 19.44 -23.31 10.47
CA GLY A 741 18.11 -23.58 10.99
C GLY A 741 18.06 -24.66 12.08
N ILE A 742 17.55 -24.26 13.26
CA ILE A 742 17.34 -25.15 14.39
C ILE A 742 16.35 -26.27 14.02
N LEU A 743 15.29 -25.97 13.24
CA LEU A 743 14.27 -26.94 12.84
C LEU A 743 14.82 -28.14 12.02
N PRO A 744 15.57 -27.94 10.92
CA PRO A 744 16.22 -29.05 10.19
C PRO A 744 17.18 -29.87 11.04
N ILE A 745 17.90 -29.23 11.97
CA ILE A 745 18.87 -29.90 12.84
C ILE A 745 18.17 -30.70 13.94
N ILE A 746 17.10 -30.17 14.54
CA ILE A 746 16.24 -30.89 15.48
C ILE A 746 15.61 -32.08 14.78
N ALA A 747 15.02 -31.88 13.59
CA ALA A 747 14.37 -32.95 12.85
C ALA A 747 15.37 -34.05 12.45
N GLY A 748 16.53 -33.69 11.89
CA GLY A 748 17.58 -34.64 11.52
C GLY A 748 18.19 -35.38 12.72
N GLY A 749 18.46 -34.66 13.83
CA GLY A 749 19.01 -35.21 15.05
C GLY A 749 18.03 -36.13 15.80
N ALA A 750 16.76 -35.74 15.88
CA ALA A 750 15.71 -36.53 16.50
C ALA A 750 15.41 -37.80 15.68
N VAL A 751 15.32 -37.72 14.35
CA VAL A 751 15.11 -38.88 13.46
C VAL A 751 16.24 -39.90 13.62
N ALA A 752 17.50 -39.45 13.66
CA ALA A 752 18.66 -40.33 13.87
C ALA A 752 18.59 -41.08 15.21
N LEU A 753 18.22 -40.39 16.30
CA LEU A 753 18.08 -40.99 17.63
C LEU A 753 16.86 -41.92 17.72
N ILE A 754 15.74 -41.61 17.07
CA ILE A 754 14.51 -42.42 17.04
C ILE A 754 14.71 -43.72 16.26
N SER A 755 15.52 -43.70 15.20
CA SER A 755 15.84 -44.90 14.41
C SER A 755 16.52 -46.01 15.22
N SER A 756 17.13 -45.69 16.38
CA SER A 756 17.71 -46.68 17.29
C SER A 756 16.69 -47.44 18.17
N PHE A 757 15.40 -47.06 18.13
CA PHE A 757 14.34 -47.58 19.02
C PHE A 757 13.37 -48.58 18.37
N PHE A 758 13.77 -49.31 17.32
CA PHE A 758 12.95 -50.32 16.60
C PHE A 758 12.32 -51.46 17.46
N GLY A 759 12.45 -51.46 18.78
CA GLY A 759 12.00 -52.53 19.68
C GLY A 759 10.79 -52.24 20.60
N ILE A 760 10.10 -51.10 20.48
CA ILE A 760 9.00 -50.75 21.41
C ILE A 760 7.65 -50.99 20.76
N GLY A 761 6.92 -51.99 21.26
CA GLY A 761 5.59 -52.35 20.78
C GLY A 761 4.49 -51.35 21.16
N GLY A 762 3.66 -51.02 20.17
CA GLY A 762 2.20 -50.95 20.25
C GLY A 762 1.50 -49.84 21.04
N ASP A 763 2.21 -48.90 21.68
CA ASP A 763 1.59 -47.88 22.54
C ASP A 763 1.86 -46.46 22.00
N GLU A 764 0.82 -45.86 21.40
CA GLU A 764 0.89 -44.57 20.70
C GLU A 764 1.15 -43.39 21.65
N GLU A 765 0.57 -43.41 22.85
CA GLU A 765 0.75 -42.36 23.88
C GLU A 765 2.18 -42.33 24.42
N LYS A 766 2.80 -43.51 24.56
CA LYS A 766 4.22 -43.63 24.93
C LYS A 766 5.17 -43.20 23.81
N ALA A 767 4.76 -43.34 22.55
CA ALA A 767 5.54 -42.89 21.40
C ALA A 767 5.51 -41.35 21.30
N ASP A 768 4.33 -40.74 21.39
CA ASP A 768 4.11 -39.29 21.43
C ASP A 768 5.00 -38.60 22.47
N THR A 769 4.89 -39.03 23.74
CA THR A 769 5.63 -38.44 24.87
C THR A 769 7.15 -38.51 24.66
N LYS A 770 7.66 -39.61 24.08
CA LYS A 770 9.09 -39.79 23.83
C LYS A 770 9.61 -38.90 22.72
N ILE A 771 8.85 -38.75 21.64
CA ILE A 771 9.24 -37.88 20.52
C ILE A 771 9.30 -36.42 21.02
N LYS A 772 8.30 -35.97 21.79
CA LYS A 772 8.30 -34.64 22.42
C LYS A 772 9.55 -34.38 23.28
N GLN A 773 9.89 -35.32 24.16
CA GLN A 773 11.08 -35.21 25.02
C GLN A 773 12.40 -35.14 24.23
N GLN A 774 12.51 -35.90 23.14
CA GLN A 774 13.71 -35.89 22.30
C GLN A 774 13.83 -34.61 21.48
N VAL A 775 12.73 -34.15 20.88
CA VAL A 775 12.66 -32.87 20.17
C VAL A 775 13.07 -31.73 21.12
N TYR A 776 12.53 -31.72 22.33
CA TYR A 776 12.94 -30.77 23.38
C TYR A 776 14.43 -30.85 23.67
N HIS A 777 14.98 -32.04 23.92
CA HIS A 777 16.38 -32.17 24.33
C HIS A 777 17.35 -31.73 23.23
N VAL A 778 17.11 -32.17 21.98
CA VAL A 778 17.93 -31.77 20.82
C VAL A 778 17.79 -30.28 20.55
N GLY A 779 16.56 -29.75 20.63
CA GLY A 779 16.30 -28.32 20.43
C GLY A 779 16.96 -27.43 21.47
N PHE A 780 16.86 -27.81 22.74
CA PHE A 780 17.46 -27.06 23.84
C PHE A 780 18.99 -27.10 23.79
N GLN A 781 19.59 -28.25 23.46
CA GLN A 781 21.03 -28.34 23.24
C GLN A 781 21.49 -27.42 22.11
N LYS A 782 20.75 -27.38 21.00
CA LYS A 782 21.09 -26.51 19.87
C LYS A 782 20.96 -25.03 20.21
N PHE A 783 19.93 -24.68 20.98
CA PHE A 783 19.81 -23.34 21.53
C PHE A 783 21.05 -22.98 22.38
N GLN A 784 21.47 -23.86 23.30
CA GLN A 784 22.66 -23.63 24.13
C GLN A 784 23.94 -23.42 23.31
N GLU A 785 24.15 -24.22 22.25
CA GLU A 785 25.30 -24.08 21.34
C GLU A 785 25.32 -22.72 20.62
N SER A 786 24.16 -22.10 20.44
CA SER A 786 23.99 -20.83 19.70
C SER A 786 23.71 -19.61 20.58
N SER A 787 23.60 -19.81 21.89
CA SER A 787 23.16 -18.80 22.87
C SER A 787 24.06 -17.56 22.90
N GLU A 788 25.38 -17.77 22.84
CA GLU A 788 26.37 -16.69 22.84
C GLU A 788 26.28 -15.83 21.56
N GLU A 789 26.13 -16.46 20.39
CA GLU A 789 25.97 -15.73 19.11
C GLU A 789 24.67 -14.91 19.08
N ILE A 790 23.59 -15.44 19.67
CA ILE A 790 22.33 -14.69 19.83
C ILE A 790 22.56 -13.43 20.67
N LEU A 791 23.23 -13.58 21.81
CA LEU A 791 23.50 -12.47 22.72
C LEU A 791 24.39 -11.40 22.08
N ASP A 792 25.45 -11.81 21.39
CA ASP A 792 26.38 -10.89 20.72
C ASP A 792 25.66 -10.00 19.70
N LYS A 793 24.82 -10.59 18.86
CA LYS A 793 24.00 -9.84 17.90
C LYS A 793 23.03 -8.89 18.59
N VAL A 794 22.40 -9.28 19.70
CA VAL A 794 21.56 -8.35 20.48
C VAL A 794 22.40 -7.17 20.98
N CYS A 795 23.61 -7.42 21.46
CA CYS A 795 24.52 -6.40 21.96
C CYS A 795 25.01 -5.45 20.85
N ASP A 796 25.31 -5.96 19.65
CA ASP A 796 25.70 -5.17 18.48
C ASP A 796 24.59 -4.20 18.06
N ASN A 797 23.34 -4.67 18.01
CA ASN A 797 22.21 -3.80 17.68
C ASN A 797 21.97 -2.73 18.75
N ILE A 798 22.14 -3.08 20.04
CA ILE A 798 22.11 -2.07 21.10
C ILE A 798 23.18 -1.01 20.85
N ALA A 799 24.42 -1.42 20.52
CA ALA A 799 25.50 -0.48 20.23
C ALA A 799 25.20 0.46 19.07
N GLU A 800 24.64 -0.07 17.98
CA GLU A 800 24.29 0.70 16.78
C GLU A 800 23.25 1.79 17.07
N VAL A 801 22.25 1.50 17.90
CA VAL A 801 21.21 2.47 18.29
C VAL A 801 21.79 3.65 19.05
N PHE A 802 22.68 3.39 20.02
CA PHE A 802 23.37 4.45 20.75
C PHE A 802 24.25 5.30 19.83
N TYR A 803 24.99 4.67 18.92
CA TYR A 803 25.89 5.36 18.00
C TYR A 803 25.13 6.24 16.98
N THR A 804 24.02 5.73 16.45
CA THR A 804 23.16 6.47 15.51
C THR A 804 22.62 7.75 16.16
N GLN A 805 22.12 7.66 17.40
CA GLN A 805 21.64 8.83 18.12
C GLN A 805 22.75 9.85 18.40
N PHE A 806 23.95 9.39 18.75
CA PHE A 806 25.10 10.27 18.94
C PHE A 806 25.47 11.02 17.64
N LYS A 807 25.56 10.29 16.52
CA LYS A 807 26.01 10.84 15.23
C LYS A 807 25.16 12.02 14.77
N SER A 808 23.84 11.93 14.86
CA SER A 808 22.95 13.02 14.44
C SER A 808 23.08 14.26 15.34
N VAL A 809 23.43 14.09 16.62
CA VAL A 809 23.66 15.21 17.55
C VAL A 809 25.03 15.85 17.34
N SER A 810 26.07 15.04 17.14
CA SER A 810 27.40 15.52 16.82
C SER A 810 27.38 16.36 15.53
N THR A 811 26.63 15.90 14.52
CA THR A 811 26.39 16.67 13.28
C THR A 811 25.74 18.03 13.57
N ALA A 812 24.76 18.10 14.48
CA ALA A 812 24.14 19.37 14.85
C ALA A 812 25.14 20.30 15.56
N ILE A 813 25.94 19.80 16.50
CA ILE A 813 26.96 20.61 17.19
C ILE A 813 28.01 21.13 16.20
N GLU A 814 28.43 20.28 15.25
CA GLU A 814 29.35 20.66 14.17
C GLU A 814 28.78 21.82 13.34
N GLN A 815 27.48 21.80 13.00
CA GLN A 815 26.84 22.94 12.31
C GLN A 815 26.92 24.23 13.12
N ALA A 816 26.74 24.18 14.44
CA ALA A 816 26.86 25.38 15.26
C ALA A 816 28.29 25.96 15.28
N ILE A 817 29.30 25.08 15.33
CA ILE A 817 30.71 25.49 15.26
C ILE A 817 31.00 26.17 13.93
N LEU A 818 30.55 25.58 12.83
CA LEU A 818 30.78 26.11 11.49
C LEU A 818 30.09 27.47 11.26
N LEU A 819 28.93 27.70 11.86
CA LEU A 819 28.28 29.02 11.84
C LEU A 819 29.12 30.09 12.56
N TYR A 820 29.75 29.74 13.68
CA TYR A 820 30.67 30.65 14.36
C TYR A 820 31.94 30.92 13.54
N GLU A 821 32.53 29.89 12.95
CA GLU A 821 33.73 30.02 12.11
C GLU A 821 33.44 30.89 10.88
N ASN A 822 32.32 30.66 10.21
CA ASN A 822 31.91 31.46 9.05
C ASN A 822 31.73 32.94 9.41
N LEU A 823 31.14 33.25 10.57
CA LEU A 823 31.00 34.64 11.04
C LEU A 823 32.38 35.32 11.25
N LEU A 824 33.35 34.60 11.80
CA LEU A 824 34.71 35.11 12.00
C LEU A 824 35.43 35.35 10.66
N GLU A 825 35.33 34.40 9.72
CA GLU A 825 35.92 34.50 8.38
C GLU A 825 35.35 35.69 7.59
N GLN A 826 34.03 35.86 7.60
CA GLN A 826 33.34 36.98 6.93
C GLN A 826 33.82 38.33 7.44
N GLN A 827 33.97 38.48 8.77
CA GLN A 827 34.46 39.71 9.38
C GLN A 827 35.90 40.01 8.95
N ASP A 828 36.78 39.01 8.98
CA ASP A 828 38.19 39.17 8.60
C ASP A 828 38.37 39.51 7.12
N LYS A 829 37.51 38.99 6.25
CA LYS A 829 37.45 39.36 4.82
C LYS A 829 36.99 40.80 4.64
N ALA A 830 35.88 41.21 5.27
CA ALA A 830 35.33 42.56 5.15
C ALA A 830 36.34 43.65 5.57
N HIS A 831 37.21 43.37 6.56
CA HIS A 831 38.27 44.29 6.98
C HIS A 831 39.40 44.48 5.96
N LYS A 832 39.62 43.50 5.05
CA LYS A 832 40.70 43.53 4.05
C LYS A 832 40.27 44.15 2.72
N GLU A 833 38.97 44.31 2.49
CA GLU A 833 38.42 44.76 1.21
C GLU A 833 38.35 46.28 1.06
N THR A 834 38.56 46.75 -0.17
CA THR A 834 38.39 48.17 -0.54
C THR A 834 36.91 48.53 -0.73
N GLN A 835 36.57 49.83 -0.63
CA GLN A 835 35.18 50.29 -0.88
C GLN A 835 34.62 49.90 -2.26
N SER A 836 35.48 49.75 -3.27
CA SER A 836 35.06 49.29 -4.58
C SER A 836 34.72 47.80 -4.59
N GLN A 837 35.46 46.98 -3.85
CA GLN A 837 35.20 45.54 -3.70
C GLN A 837 33.92 45.28 -2.90
N LEU A 838 33.71 46.00 -1.79
CA LEU A 838 32.49 45.91 -0.98
C LEU A 838 31.23 46.18 -1.80
N LYS A 839 31.25 47.15 -2.74
CA LYS A 839 30.11 47.43 -3.62
C LYS A 839 29.81 46.28 -4.58
N VAL A 840 30.85 45.64 -5.11
CA VAL A 840 30.72 44.48 -6.01
C VAL A 840 30.14 43.30 -5.23
N GLU A 841 30.62 43.07 -4.00
CA GLU A 841 30.16 41.96 -3.17
C GLU A 841 28.70 42.14 -2.73
N LYS A 842 28.28 43.35 -2.34
CA LYS A 842 26.86 43.64 -2.05
C LYS A 842 25.95 43.43 -3.25
N ALA A 843 26.37 43.89 -4.43
CA ALA A 843 25.62 43.67 -5.66
C ALA A 843 25.49 42.16 -5.99
N PHE A 844 26.55 41.40 -5.73
CA PHE A 844 26.54 39.94 -5.86
C PHE A 844 25.56 39.28 -4.88
N ILE A 845 25.62 39.64 -3.58
CA ILE A 845 24.73 39.11 -2.55
C ILE A 845 23.26 39.36 -2.91
N SER A 846 22.91 40.61 -3.26
CA SER A 846 21.54 40.97 -3.63
C SER A 846 21.05 40.17 -4.85
N ALA A 847 21.92 39.97 -5.85
CA ALA A 847 21.59 39.14 -7.00
C ALA A 847 21.34 37.67 -6.62
N LYS A 848 22.15 37.09 -5.72
CA LYS A 848 21.99 35.70 -5.27
C LYS A 848 20.76 35.50 -4.38
N GLN A 849 20.46 36.43 -3.49
CA GLN A 849 19.21 36.41 -2.70
C GLN A 849 17.97 36.47 -3.62
N GLN A 850 17.99 37.32 -4.65
CA GLN A 850 16.91 37.39 -5.64
C GLN A 850 16.75 36.07 -6.41
N GLN A 851 17.86 35.44 -6.81
CA GLN A 851 17.84 34.12 -7.47
C GLN A 851 17.21 33.06 -6.54
N LEU A 852 17.67 32.96 -5.29
CA LEU A 852 17.13 32.01 -4.31
C LEU A 852 15.63 32.25 -4.02
N THR A 853 15.21 33.51 -3.90
CA THR A 853 13.80 33.87 -3.70
C THR A 853 12.94 33.51 -4.91
N GLN A 854 13.49 33.66 -6.13
CA GLN A 854 12.80 33.25 -7.35
C GLN A 854 12.65 31.73 -7.42
N ILE A 855 13.68 30.98 -7.04
CA ILE A 855 13.63 29.51 -6.94
C ILE A 855 12.59 29.09 -5.88
N GLN A 856 12.54 29.75 -4.73
CA GLN A 856 11.54 29.47 -3.70
C GLN A 856 10.10 29.59 -4.23
N LYS A 857 9.81 30.65 -4.99
CA LYS A 857 8.50 30.83 -5.66
C LYS A 857 8.22 29.74 -6.69
N GLN A 858 9.23 29.32 -7.46
CA GLN A 858 9.08 28.20 -8.41
C GLN A 858 8.77 26.88 -7.69
N LEU A 859 9.37 26.67 -6.51
CA LEU A 859 9.13 25.49 -5.69
C LEU A 859 7.70 25.46 -5.13
N GLU A 860 7.17 26.60 -4.66
CA GLU A 860 5.77 26.73 -4.23
C GLU A 860 4.78 26.45 -5.38
N ILE A 861 5.08 26.95 -6.58
CA ILE A 861 4.28 26.65 -7.79
C ILE A 861 4.33 25.15 -8.11
N THR A 862 5.51 24.53 -7.96
CA THR A 862 5.67 23.09 -8.19
C THR A 862 4.84 22.28 -7.19
N LEU A 863 4.83 22.67 -5.91
CA LEU A 863 4.04 22.02 -4.87
C LEU A 863 2.53 22.12 -5.15
N THR A 864 2.05 23.30 -5.55
CA THR A 864 0.63 23.51 -5.90
C THR A 864 0.18 22.79 -7.17
N GLN A 865 1.10 22.41 -8.05
CA GLN A 865 0.79 21.55 -9.21
C GLN A 865 0.66 20.07 -8.84
N ILE A 866 1.18 19.67 -7.67
CA ILE A 866 1.26 18.28 -7.21
C ILE A 866 0.14 17.96 -6.23
N SER A 867 -0.24 18.93 -5.40
CA SER A 867 -1.43 18.89 -4.52
C SER A 867 -2.72 19.09 -5.31
#